data_AF-A0A093ZUB5-F1
#
_entry.id   AF-A0A093ZUB5-F1
#
_cell.length_a   1.000
_cell.length_b   1.000
_cell.length_c   1.000
_cell.angle_alpha   90.00
_cell.angle_beta   90.00
_cell.angle_gamma   90.00
#
_symmetry.space_group_name_H-M   'P 1'
#
loop_
_entity.id
_entity.type
_entity.pdbx_description
1 polymer ?
#
loop_
_entity_poly.entity_id
_entity_poly.type
_entity_poly.pdbx_seq_one_letter_code
_entity_poly.pdbx_strand_id
1 'polypeptide(L)'
;MESNPHHPSKSKRGLAQLKPLIAAIARQGDNLTRRRRSPTMPLPITSAPTTSTPITPPQPPPAAPPTASIFLTLPVEIRARVYHFVFAGREVVLFEPRNNNPMVASTEIDPNLAGGKWRAGWWGLVKRPYPEDDQYLEFKQEPGLTGKLLGLALCCHQVHDESIRFLYASTGFTVQYPPLLDQFVVMDGQHADYMRWMRVLRLDYEFAVPIVTERFDVRDQAYETSVSVMLELDSVTDTCQKPPIMSDQPHIISVTFENTHSVLAIGHAKPRLSWRFAAGSPSVRDWKQRAYELEIRRGKGEEAVESYAVESWDSVLVPWPSAALKSRDVVQVRVRAFGEDSKDATEWSAWVTGEAGLLDQSDWIAKPITNPEVDEGPLRPLLFRKAFSLGNGIIARARLYTTACGVYEAHINGKRIGNEAMAPGWTSYKHRLHYQVFDVSEVLKSDGANVIGVEVGEGWYSGRLGFRGGQRFIYGRELASLVQLEIEFSDSADRLSAAWVGVRVLPPLSTKLIAPDAPPVTVTEEVSPVQIIKTKSGKTVIDFGKNLVGKLRINSVRLPAGQKISFTHVEVLENGEIATRPLREAVPVDIIVFSDKELRGWSPKFTFHGFQYVQVDGWPATADGDFPSKSDFTAKVMHTNMKRTGWFNCSDTLLNKLHENVVWGMRGNFLSIPTDCPQRDERLGWTGDIQVFCPSANFLYNTAGMLSNWLEDVSEEQLKDEESMIPGIVAPNILRDIWPKGGQAVWHDVVVLTPWDLYNSFDDVEILRRQYESMRGWVDKGVARGPDGLWDPLTRQLGDWLDPAAPPDEPSMGRTDGVLVADAYLVHVTSTLAQISAILGHPEEVERYSNDAIKLKGLFQNKYITPLGLLVSDTQTALSIALAFNLHEQPSQATAAAERLSRLVRTSKFRISTGFAGTRL
;
A
#
# COMPACT_ATOMS: atom_id res chain seq x y z
N MET A 1 -54.06 -46.87 -14.91
CA MET A 1 -53.08 -47.29 -15.94
C MET A 1 -51.74 -46.64 -15.58
N GLU A 2 -51.06 -47.01 -14.50
CA GLU A 2 -50.57 -48.34 -14.05
C GLU A 2 -49.32 -48.80 -14.84
N SER A 3 -48.26 -49.36 -14.22
CA SER A 3 -48.09 -49.74 -12.80
C SER A 3 -46.66 -49.58 -12.27
N ASN A 4 -46.58 -49.45 -10.93
CA ASN A 4 -45.42 -49.64 -10.05
C ASN A 4 -45.03 -51.16 -9.99
N PRO A 5 -44.11 -51.71 -9.13
CA PRO A 5 -43.40 -51.10 -8.00
C PRO A 5 -41.91 -51.47 -7.78
N HIS A 6 -41.24 -50.77 -6.85
CA HIS A 6 -40.77 -51.37 -5.58
C HIS A 6 -40.46 -50.29 -4.50
N HIS A 7 -40.43 -50.70 -3.24
CA HIS A 7 -40.51 -49.90 -2.00
C HIS A 7 -39.84 -50.74 -0.86
N PRO A 8 -39.77 -50.36 0.46
CA PRO A 8 -40.37 -49.21 1.16
C PRO A 8 -39.56 -48.54 2.33
N SER A 9 -39.85 -47.25 2.60
CA SER A 9 -39.94 -46.66 3.98
C SER A 9 -38.65 -46.52 4.85
N LYS A 10 -38.58 -45.81 6.00
CA LYS A 10 -39.52 -44.92 6.75
C LYS A 10 -38.74 -44.06 7.77
N SER A 11 -39.04 -42.76 7.90
CA SER A 11 -39.44 -42.16 9.20
C SER A 11 -39.98 -40.73 9.03
N LYS A 12 -40.95 -40.33 9.86
CA LYS A 12 -41.44 -38.95 10.01
C LYS A 12 -41.56 -38.64 11.50
N ARG A 13 -40.61 -37.89 12.07
CA ARG A 13 -40.71 -37.20 13.37
C ARG A 13 -39.94 -35.88 13.27
N GLY A 14 -40.57 -34.76 13.65
CA GLY A 14 -39.93 -33.42 13.63
C GLY A 14 -40.91 -32.25 13.49
N LEU A 15 -41.96 -32.40 12.67
CA LEU A 15 -42.89 -31.29 12.31
C LEU A 15 -44.06 -31.04 13.29
N ALA A 16 -43.96 -31.53 14.53
CA ALA A 16 -45.06 -31.48 15.52
C ALA A 16 -44.86 -30.48 16.68
N GLN A 17 -43.68 -29.88 16.85
CA GLN A 17 -43.34 -29.09 18.05
C GLN A 17 -43.25 -27.56 17.84
N LEU A 18 -43.29 -27.04 16.61
CA LEU A 18 -43.08 -25.62 16.33
C LEU A 18 -44.34 -24.72 16.40
N LYS A 19 -45.55 -25.29 16.51
CA LYS A 19 -46.80 -24.51 16.53
C LYS A 19 -47.00 -23.58 17.75
N PRO A 20 -46.50 -23.85 18.97
CA PRO A 20 -46.67 -22.92 20.09
C PRO A 20 -45.88 -21.61 19.96
N LEU A 21 -44.68 -21.67 19.34
CA LEU A 21 -43.71 -20.56 19.37
C LEU A 21 -44.18 -19.36 18.52
N ILE A 22 -44.79 -19.63 17.37
CA ILE A 22 -45.33 -18.62 16.45
C ILE A 22 -46.47 -17.82 17.10
N ALA A 23 -47.25 -18.45 18.00
CA ALA A 23 -48.37 -17.83 18.70
C ALA A 23 -47.95 -16.94 19.91
N ALA A 24 -46.66 -16.87 20.22
CA ALA A 24 -46.09 -15.95 21.20
C ALA A 24 -45.60 -14.64 20.54
N ILE A 25 -44.83 -14.76 19.44
CA ILE A 25 -44.24 -13.64 18.70
C ILE A 25 -45.35 -12.68 18.18
N ALA A 26 -46.47 -13.24 17.71
CA ALA A 26 -47.63 -12.48 17.24
C ALA A 26 -48.36 -11.65 18.33
N ARG A 27 -47.94 -11.69 19.61
CA ARG A 27 -48.59 -10.95 20.71
C ARG A 27 -47.75 -9.83 21.34
N GLN A 28 -46.57 -9.52 20.80
CA GLN A 28 -45.78 -8.34 21.20
C GLN A 28 -45.85 -7.15 20.24
N GLY A 29 -46.44 -7.29 19.04
CA GLY A 29 -46.51 -6.21 18.05
C GLY A 29 -47.50 -5.07 18.36
N ASP A 30 -48.63 -5.37 18.99
CA ASP A 30 -49.80 -4.46 19.03
C ASP A 30 -49.73 -3.31 20.05
N ASN A 31 -48.69 -3.24 20.89
CA ASN A 31 -48.63 -2.31 22.04
C ASN A 31 -47.74 -1.06 21.84
N LEU A 32 -47.18 -0.82 20.65
CA LEU A 32 -46.27 0.32 20.39
C LEU A 32 -46.77 1.34 19.35
N THR A 33 -48.08 1.60 19.29
CA THR A 33 -48.68 2.64 18.42
C THR A 33 -49.65 3.59 19.13
N ARG A 34 -49.21 4.29 20.20
CA ARG A 34 -49.95 5.47 20.73
C ARG A 34 -49.13 6.50 21.51
N ARG A 35 -49.45 7.78 21.22
CA ARG A 35 -49.19 9.04 21.98
C ARG A 35 -47.77 9.64 21.96
N ARG A 36 -47.59 10.63 21.07
CA ARG A 36 -46.76 11.82 21.31
C ARG A 36 -47.40 12.72 22.39
N ARG A 37 -46.61 13.35 23.26
CA ARG A 37 -46.52 14.83 23.50
C ARG A 37 -45.78 15.16 24.81
N SER A 38 -45.06 16.29 24.81
CA SER A 38 -44.39 16.91 25.97
C SER A 38 -45.39 17.54 26.96
N PRO A 39 -44.94 17.94 28.16
CA PRO A 39 -44.95 19.38 28.47
C PRO A 39 -43.73 19.88 29.28
N THR A 40 -43.75 21.18 29.61
CA THR A 40 -42.70 21.96 30.29
C THR A 40 -42.93 22.16 31.80
N MET A 41 -41.86 22.60 32.48
CA MET A 41 -41.76 23.22 33.83
C MET A 41 -42.73 24.44 34.03
N PRO A 42 -43.05 24.93 35.27
CA PRO A 42 -42.08 25.29 36.35
C PRO A 42 -42.49 25.13 37.84
N LEU A 43 -41.64 25.69 38.74
CA LEU A 43 -41.63 25.70 40.22
C LEU A 43 -42.66 26.64 40.89
N PRO A 44 -42.81 26.62 42.25
CA PRO A 44 -42.27 27.77 43.03
C PRO A 44 -41.79 27.55 44.51
N ILE A 45 -40.59 28.09 44.83
CA ILE A 45 -40.18 29.04 45.92
C ILE A 45 -40.39 28.71 47.44
N THR A 46 -39.43 29.21 48.26
CA THR A 46 -39.31 29.40 49.75
C THR A 46 -38.55 28.30 50.53
N SER A 47 -37.68 28.58 51.54
CA SER A 47 -37.18 29.84 52.15
C SER A 47 -35.72 29.71 52.70
N ALA A 48 -35.09 30.82 53.10
CA ALA A 48 -33.72 30.95 53.69
C ALA A 48 -33.82 31.49 55.16
N PRO A 49 -32.78 32.00 55.88
CA PRO A 49 -31.33 32.15 55.62
C PRO A 49 -30.39 31.86 56.84
N THR A 50 -29.07 32.11 56.71
CA THR A 50 -28.18 32.70 57.77
C THR A 50 -26.81 33.12 57.19
N THR A 51 -26.01 33.89 57.96
CA THR A 51 -24.84 34.69 57.51
C THR A 51 -23.59 34.51 58.39
N SER A 52 -22.36 34.64 57.83
CA SER A 52 -21.33 35.60 58.31
C SER A 52 -19.95 35.48 57.61
N THR A 53 -19.27 36.61 57.40
CA THR A 53 -17.81 36.78 57.16
C THR A 53 -17.19 37.59 58.32
N PRO A 54 -15.84 37.68 58.51
CA PRO A 54 -15.15 38.97 58.22
C PRO A 54 -13.58 39.02 58.05
N ILE A 55 -13.10 40.02 57.27
CA ILE A 55 -11.97 40.99 57.54
C ILE A 55 -10.45 40.62 57.41
N THR A 56 -9.66 41.64 56.97
CA THR A 56 -8.19 41.87 56.86
C THR A 56 -7.92 43.40 57.04
N PRO A 57 -6.70 44.02 57.18
CA PRO A 57 -5.32 43.76 56.65
C PRO A 57 -4.23 43.85 57.80
N PRO A 58 -2.96 44.39 57.73
CA PRO A 58 -2.09 44.99 56.68
C PRO A 58 -0.58 44.51 56.67
N GLN A 59 0.40 45.43 56.60
CA GLN A 59 1.85 45.26 56.30
C GLN A 59 2.66 46.52 56.81
N PRO A 60 3.94 46.92 56.44
CA PRO A 60 4.88 46.48 55.37
C PRO A 60 6.36 46.05 55.75
N PRO A 61 7.49 46.84 55.70
CA PRO A 61 8.85 46.35 55.32
C PRO A 61 9.99 46.85 56.29
N PRO A 62 11.27 47.19 55.93
CA PRO A 62 12.21 46.82 54.82
C PRO A 62 13.68 46.46 55.28
N ALA A 63 14.56 45.93 54.38
CA ALA A 63 16.03 46.24 54.26
C ALA A 63 16.81 45.34 53.24
N ALA A 64 17.93 45.84 52.67
CA ALA A 64 18.90 45.19 51.74
C ALA A 64 20.21 46.07 51.67
N PRO A 65 21.23 45.91 50.78
CA PRO A 65 21.61 44.87 49.79
C PRO A 65 23.09 44.37 49.98
N PRO A 66 23.83 43.85 48.96
CA PRO A 66 24.53 44.72 48.00
C PRO A 66 24.60 44.27 46.52
N THR A 67 25.02 45.22 45.68
CA THR A 67 25.15 45.32 44.21
C THR A 67 25.81 44.19 43.39
N ALA A 68 25.31 44.02 42.15
CA ALA A 68 26.11 43.66 40.95
C ALA A 68 25.55 44.37 39.68
N SER A 69 26.37 44.54 38.65
CA SER A 69 26.14 45.44 37.49
C SER A 69 25.06 45.01 36.49
N ILE A 70 24.39 45.99 35.87
CA ILE A 70 23.56 45.78 34.68
C ILE A 70 24.46 45.71 33.43
N PHE A 71 24.44 44.57 32.74
CA PHE A 71 24.85 44.48 31.33
C PHE A 71 23.59 44.44 30.45
N LEU A 72 23.48 45.38 29.50
CA LEU A 72 22.45 45.37 28.46
C LEU A 72 22.89 44.48 27.30
N THR A 73 22.79 43.16 27.48
CA THR A 73 22.86 42.20 26.37
C THR A 73 21.56 42.22 25.57
N LEU A 74 21.47 43.17 24.63
CA LEU A 74 20.47 43.12 23.57
C LEU A 74 20.68 41.82 22.76
N PRO A 75 19.63 40.99 22.53
CA PRO A 75 19.76 39.81 21.69
C PRO A 75 19.96 40.24 20.23
N VAL A 76 21.19 40.08 19.73
CA VAL A 76 21.51 40.34 18.31
C VAL A 76 20.97 39.17 17.48
N GLU A 77 19.78 39.35 16.94
CA GLU A 77 19.10 38.37 16.08
C GLU A 77 19.81 38.26 14.72
N ILE A 78 20.79 37.34 14.61
CA ILE A 78 21.53 37.10 13.36
C ILE A 78 20.63 36.37 12.36
N ARG A 79 19.85 37.14 11.58
CA ARG A 79 18.99 36.63 10.50
C ARG A 79 19.82 36.18 9.30
N ALA A 80 20.30 34.94 9.30
CA ALA A 80 20.85 34.32 8.10
C ALA A 80 19.75 33.75 7.20
N ARG A 81 19.97 33.74 5.88
CA ARG A 81 19.34 32.73 5.02
C ARG A 81 20.16 31.44 5.14
N VAL A 82 19.47 30.33 5.31
CA VAL A 82 20.05 28.99 5.25
C VAL A 82 19.67 28.38 3.91
N TYR A 83 20.67 27.91 3.16
CA TYR A 83 20.47 27.15 1.94
C TYR A 83 20.94 25.72 2.19
N HIS A 84 19.99 24.79 2.25
CA HIS A 84 20.26 23.36 2.40
C HIS A 84 20.21 22.67 1.04
N PHE A 85 21.26 21.93 0.71
CA PHE A 85 21.36 21.14 -0.52
C PHE A 85 21.71 19.69 -0.17
N VAL A 86 21.01 18.75 -0.81
CA VAL A 86 21.39 17.33 -0.81
C VAL A 86 21.93 17.01 -2.20
N PHE A 87 23.19 16.60 -2.30
CA PHE A 87 23.82 16.25 -3.58
C PHE A 87 24.59 14.93 -3.44
N ALA A 88 24.31 13.98 -4.33
CA ALA A 88 24.92 12.64 -4.34
C ALA A 88 24.93 11.94 -2.95
N GLY A 89 23.85 12.08 -2.18
CA GLY A 89 23.72 11.48 -0.85
C GLY A 89 24.50 12.17 0.28
N ARG A 90 24.99 13.40 0.06
CA ARG A 90 25.63 14.22 1.09
C ARG A 90 24.88 15.55 1.28
N GLU A 91 24.71 15.95 2.53
CA GLU A 91 24.12 17.23 2.91
C GLU A 91 25.19 18.34 2.91
N VAL A 92 24.82 19.51 2.39
CA VAL A 92 25.64 20.73 2.42
C VAL A 92 24.75 21.90 2.81
N VAL A 93 25.12 22.59 3.89
CA VAL A 93 24.37 23.73 4.43
C VAL A 93 25.22 25.00 4.30
N LEU A 94 24.68 26.03 3.65
CA LEU A 94 25.32 27.33 3.47
C LEU A 94 24.52 28.43 4.18
N PHE A 95 25.24 29.38 4.80
CA PHE A 95 24.66 30.46 5.61
C PHE A 95 25.02 31.83 5.01
N GLU A 96 24.01 32.63 4.67
CA GLU A 96 24.16 34.02 4.16
C GLU A 96 23.58 35.01 5.18
N PRO A 97 24.41 35.72 5.98
CA PRO A 97 23.92 36.65 7.00
C PRO A 97 23.30 37.91 6.37
N ARG A 98 22.05 38.23 6.71
CA ARG A 98 21.42 39.51 6.36
C ARG A 98 21.68 40.55 7.45
N ASN A 99 22.64 41.42 7.23
CA ASN A 99 22.68 42.73 7.89
C ASN A 99 23.08 43.79 6.87
N ASN A 100 22.15 44.71 6.58
CA ASN A 100 22.42 45.84 5.69
C ASN A 100 21.45 47.00 6.00
N ASN A 101 21.80 47.83 6.98
CA ASN A 101 21.21 49.16 7.17
C ASN A 101 22.23 50.04 7.93
N PRO A 102 22.42 51.32 7.57
CA PRO A 102 23.50 52.13 8.13
C PRO A 102 23.12 52.77 9.47
N MET A 103 24.10 52.92 10.37
CA MET A 103 24.01 53.90 11.46
C MET A 103 24.48 55.27 10.98
N VAL A 104 23.90 56.31 11.57
CA VAL A 104 24.08 57.71 11.13
C VAL A 104 25.47 58.24 11.48
N ALA A 105 26.13 58.80 10.46
CA ALA A 105 27.14 59.84 10.62
C ALA A 105 26.65 61.10 9.89
N SER A 106 26.72 62.25 10.54
CA SER A 106 26.16 63.51 10.06
C SER A 106 27.22 64.41 9.40
N THR A 107 26.95 64.91 8.20
CA THR A 107 27.23 66.32 7.79
C THR A 107 26.56 66.65 6.47
N GLU A 108 25.79 67.75 6.48
CA GLU A 108 25.64 68.81 5.45
C GLU A 108 25.36 68.50 3.96
N ILE A 109 24.74 69.48 3.30
CA ILE A 109 24.32 69.45 1.88
C ILE A 109 25.25 70.37 1.07
N ASP A 110 25.82 69.86 -0.03
CA ASP A 110 26.33 70.69 -1.12
C ASP A 110 25.48 70.47 -2.38
N PRO A 111 24.79 71.49 -2.92
CA PRO A 111 23.99 71.38 -4.14
C PRO A 111 24.76 71.60 -5.45
N ASN A 112 26.08 71.83 -5.43
CA ASN A 112 26.86 72.33 -6.58
C ASN A 112 28.01 71.41 -7.08
N LEU A 113 27.74 70.12 -7.30
CA LEU A 113 28.64 69.25 -8.10
C LEU A 113 27.93 68.65 -9.32
N ALA A 114 28.08 69.33 -10.47
CA ALA A 114 27.52 68.92 -11.74
C ALA A 114 28.53 68.10 -12.59
N GLY A 115 28.06 66.98 -13.16
CA GLY A 115 28.67 66.32 -14.31
C GLY A 115 29.86 65.38 -14.04
N GLY A 116 29.65 64.08 -14.27
CA GLY A 116 30.74 63.10 -14.32
C GLY A 116 30.27 61.65 -14.36
N LYS A 117 30.57 60.91 -15.43
CA LYS A 117 30.40 59.45 -15.47
C LYS A 117 31.62 58.78 -14.84
N TRP A 118 31.45 58.02 -13.77
CA TRP A 118 32.44 57.03 -13.31
C TRP A 118 31.76 55.74 -12.85
N ARG A 119 32.39 54.60 -13.18
CA ARG A 119 32.14 53.31 -12.53
C ARG A 119 33.28 53.05 -11.55
N ALA A 120 32.98 52.60 -10.35
CA ALA A 120 33.92 51.93 -9.47
C ALA A 120 33.17 50.85 -8.67
N GLY A 121 33.78 49.67 -8.54
CA GLY A 121 33.31 48.62 -7.63
C GLY A 121 34.27 48.49 -6.46
N TRP A 122 33.76 48.21 -5.27
CA TRP A 122 34.56 48.04 -4.06
C TRP A 122 34.05 46.86 -3.22
N TRP A 123 34.95 45.89 -2.99
CA TRP A 123 34.92 45.01 -1.81
C TRP A 123 36.37 44.90 -1.33
N GLY A 124 36.71 45.61 -0.26
CA GLY A 124 38.07 45.68 0.28
C GLY A 124 38.29 44.74 1.46
N LEU A 125 39.49 44.17 1.58
CA LEU A 125 39.91 43.49 2.80
C LEU A 125 40.05 44.50 3.96
N VAL A 126 39.56 44.12 5.14
CA VAL A 126 40.00 44.67 6.43
C VAL A 126 40.41 43.51 7.34
N LYS A 127 41.46 43.70 8.14
CA LYS A 127 42.11 42.68 8.99
C LYS A 127 42.37 43.27 10.38
N ARG A 128 42.62 42.40 11.37
CA ARG A 128 42.97 42.67 12.80
C ARG A 128 41.76 43.05 13.69
N PRO A 129 41.90 43.04 15.04
CA PRO A 129 42.17 41.82 15.83
C PRO A 129 41.30 41.72 17.11
N TYR A 130 41.36 40.60 17.82
CA TYR A 130 40.91 40.48 19.21
C TYR A 130 42.11 40.54 20.18
N PRO A 131 42.01 41.20 21.35
CA PRO A 131 42.90 41.02 22.50
C PRO A 131 42.42 39.91 23.46
N GLU A 132 43.35 39.41 24.28
CA GLU A 132 43.13 38.46 25.40
C GLU A 132 42.29 39.09 26.58
N ASP A 133 41.78 38.39 27.61
CA ASP A 133 42.35 37.36 28.49
C ASP A 133 41.30 36.41 29.16
N ASP A 134 41.77 35.21 29.59
CA ASP A 134 41.36 34.39 30.76
C ASP A 134 39.87 33.97 31.01
N GLN A 135 39.50 32.71 31.36
CA GLN A 135 40.23 31.58 31.97
C GLN A 135 39.85 30.18 31.43
N TYR A 136 40.58 29.16 31.90
CA TYR A 136 40.61 27.76 31.41
C TYR A 136 39.56 26.80 31.99
N LEU A 137 39.28 25.73 31.23
CA LEU A 137 39.25 24.36 31.76
C LEU A 137 39.85 23.38 30.73
N GLU A 138 40.78 22.53 31.15
CA GLU A 138 41.52 21.61 30.26
C GLU A 138 40.78 20.31 29.96
N PHE A 139 41.05 19.72 28.79
CA PHE A 139 41.20 18.28 28.66
C PHE A 139 42.49 17.96 27.88
N LYS A 140 43.22 16.93 28.32
CA LYS A 140 44.61 16.67 27.90
C LYS A 140 44.74 16.07 26.52
N GLN A 141 45.80 16.47 25.83
CA GLN A 141 46.32 15.89 24.60
C GLN A 141 47.49 14.95 24.91
N GLU A 142 47.58 13.81 24.22
CA GLU A 142 48.85 13.09 23.99
C GLU A 142 48.94 12.62 22.52
N PRO A 143 50.14 12.40 21.96
CA PRO A 143 50.45 13.08 20.70
C PRO A 143 50.87 12.16 19.52
N GLY A 144 50.58 12.62 18.30
CA GLY A 144 51.11 12.04 17.07
C GLY A 144 50.89 12.91 15.81
N LEU A 145 51.87 12.87 14.91
CA LEU A 145 51.84 13.36 13.51
C LEU A 145 51.51 14.85 13.24
N THR A 146 52.56 15.66 13.34
CA THR A 146 52.69 16.96 12.69
C THR A 146 52.63 16.87 11.16
N GLY A 147 51.79 17.69 10.50
CA GLY A 147 52.10 18.18 9.14
C GLY A 147 50.97 18.25 8.10
N LYS A 148 50.98 19.34 7.32
CA LYS A 148 50.25 19.58 6.06
C LYS A 148 48.72 19.67 6.13
N LEU A 149 48.26 20.86 6.51
CA LEU A 149 47.12 21.49 5.81
C LEU A 149 47.46 21.60 4.31
N LEU A 150 46.56 21.11 3.45
CA LEU A 150 46.55 21.43 2.02
C LEU A 150 45.13 21.90 1.65
N GLY A 151 45.01 23.08 1.05
CA GLY A 151 43.72 23.62 0.64
C GLY A 151 43.17 22.94 -0.61
N LEU A 152 41.85 22.79 -0.69
CA LEU A 152 41.15 22.32 -1.89
C LEU A 152 41.23 23.39 -3.00
N ALA A 153 42.21 23.22 -3.88
CA ALA A 153 42.30 23.97 -5.13
C ALA A 153 41.50 23.26 -6.24
N LEU A 154 40.66 24.01 -6.96
CA LEU A 154 40.04 23.55 -8.20
C LEU A 154 41.08 23.54 -9.32
N CYS A 155 41.49 22.34 -9.75
CA CYS A 155 42.31 22.14 -10.94
C CYS A 155 41.46 21.69 -12.14
N CYS A 156 40.74 22.63 -12.76
CA CYS A 156 40.45 22.50 -14.19
C CYS A 156 41.78 22.61 -14.95
N HIS A 157 41.96 21.86 -16.04
CA HIS A 157 43.18 21.93 -16.85
C HIS A 157 42.89 22.41 -18.28
N GLN A 158 43.78 23.30 -18.74
CA GLN A 158 43.78 24.02 -20.01
C GLN A 158 42.57 24.95 -20.30
N VAL A 159 42.94 26.20 -20.59
CA VAL A 159 42.07 27.28 -21.07
C VAL A 159 42.61 27.70 -22.44
N HIS A 160 41.73 27.99 -23.39
CA HIS A 160 42.03 28.88 -24.50
C HIS A 160 40.88 29.89 -24.68
N ASP A 161 41.28 31.16 -24.67
CA ASP A 161 40.60 32.39 -25.10
C ASP A 161 39.19 32.81 -24.59
N GLU A 162 39.22 34.00 -23.98
CA GLU A 162 38.24 35.09 -24.07
C GLU A 162 36.77 34.91 -23.61
N SER A 163 36.62 34.88 -22.28
CA SER A 163 35.62 35.67 -21.54
C SER A 163 34.12 35.29 -21.63
N ILE A 164 33.69 34.41 -20.71
CA ILE A 164 32.26 34.32 -20.34
C ILE A 164 31.85 35.62 -19.61
N ARG A 165 30.92 36.38 -20.22
CA ARG A 165 30.24 37.51 -19.56
C ARG A 165 28.90 37.04 -18.99
N PHE A 166 28.67 37.22 -17.69
CA PHE A 166 27.32 37.14 -17.14
C PHE A 166 26.53 38.40 -17.55
N LEU A 167 25.43 38.20 -18.27
CA LEU A 167 24.63 39.27 -18.85
C LEU A 167 23.17 39.14 -18.37
N TYR A 168 22.85 39.81 -17.26
CA TYR A 168 21.46 40.02 -16.86
C TYR A 168 20.82 41.06 -17.79
N ALA A 169 19.74 40.70 -18.48
CA ALA A 169 18.96 41.60 -19.32
C ALA A 169 17.49 41.54 -18.91
N SER A 170 16.97 42.67 -18.41
CA SER A 170 15.59 42.82 -17.96
C SER A 170 14.83 43.86 -18.79
N THR A 171 14.29 43.45 -19.93
CA THR A 171 13.32 44.22 -20.73
C THR A 171 12.48 43.26 -21.56
N GLY A 172 11.17 43.52 -21.67
CA GLY A 172 10.29 42.77 -22.57
C GLY A 172 10.36 43.30 -24.01
N PHE A 173 10.11 42.41 -24.98
CA PHE A 173 9.91 42.76 -26.38
C PHE A 173 8.80 41.90 -26.98
N THR A 174 7.89 42.54 -27.73
CA THR A 174 6.89 41.88 -28.58
C THR A 174 7.37 41.93 -30.03
N VAL A 175 7.54 40.79 -30.68
CA VAL A 175 7.89 40.69 -32.12
C VAL A 175 7.04 39.58 -32.76
N GLN A 176 6.72 39.73 -34.04
CA GLN A 176 5.73 38.94 -34.78
C GLN A 176 6.34 37.71 -35.49
N TYR A 177 5.53 36.69 -35.73
CA TYR A 177 5.84 35.60 -36.65
C TYR A 177 5.70 36.02 -38.12
N PRO A 178 6.61 35.58 -39.01
CA PRO A 178 6.32 35.31 -40.41
C PRO A 178 6.06 33.79 -40.63
N PRO A 179 5.13 33.39 -41.53
CA PRO A 179 4.89 31.98 -41.86
C PRO A 179 5.79 31.49 -43.00
N LEU A 180 6.09 30.18 -43.01
CA LEU A 180 6.52 29.44 -44.20
C LEU A 180 5.87 28.05 -44.21
N LEU A 181 5.53 27.57 -45.40
CA LEU A 181 4.78 26.33 -45.64
C LEU A 181 5.68 25.16 -46.08
N ASP A 182 5.11 23.96 -46.00
CA ASP A 182 5.27 22.82 -46.90
C ASP A 182 6.67 22.45 -47.43
N GLN A 183 7.19 21.32 -46.95
CA GLN A 183 7.44 20.16 -47.81
C GLN A 183 7.89 18.94 -47.00
N PHE A 184 7.14 17.83 -47.04
CA PHE A 184 7.70 16.48 -47.11
C PHE A 184 6.73 15.55 -47.85
N VAL A 185 7.29 14.57 -48.56
CA VAL A 185 6.59 13.75 -49.56
C VAL A 185 6.25 12.37 -48.98
N VAL A 186 5.06 11.88 -49.30
CA VAL A 186 4.63 10.51 -48.98
C VAL A 186 5.43 9.49 -49.80
N MET A 187 6.06 8.54 -49.12
CA MET A 187 6.55 7.28 -49.68
C MET A 187 5.97 6.13 -48.83
N ASP A 188 5.68 5.03 -49.50
CA ASP A 188 4.77 3.99 -48.99
C ASP A 188 5.51 2.77 -48.39
N GLY A 189 4.84 2.01 -47.53
CA GLY A 189 5.18 0.61 -47.25
C GLY A 189 6.04 0.28 -46.03
N GLN A 190 5.57 0.54 -44.80
CA GLN A 190 5.68 -0.41 -43.67
C GLN A 190 4.75 -0.01 -42.51
N HIS A 191 3.60 -0.69 -42.39
CA HIS A 191 2.45 -0.19 -41.62
C HIS A 191 2.25 -0.85 -40.23
N ALA A 192 3.28 -1.48 -39.68
CA ALA A 192 3.22 -2.21 -38.39
C ALA A 192 3.78 -1.40 -37.20
N ASP A 193 4.98 -0.83 -37.33
CA ASP A 193 5.68 -0.19 -36.20
C ASP A 193 5.13 1.20 -35.79
N TYR A 194 4.38 1.85 -36.68
CA TYR A 194 3.91 3.23 -36.49
C TYR A 194 3.00 3.41 -35.25
N MET A 195 2.24 2.37 -34.90
CA MET A 195 1.33 2.39 -33.73
C MET A 195 2.06 2.30 -32.38
N ARG A 196 3.36 1.95 -32.36
CA ARG A 196 4.17 1.93 -31.14
C ARG A 196 4.68 3.33 -30.75
N TRP A 197 4.77 4.26 -31.71
CA TRP A 197 5.37 5.58 -31.51
C TRP A 197 4.40 6.67 -31.00
N MET A 198 3.11 6.60 -31.30
CA MET A 198 2.14 7.64 -30.89
C MET A 198 1.70 7.59 -29.39
N ARG A 199 2.33 6.75 -28.56
CA ARG A 199 2.01 6.66 -27.11
C ARG A 199 2.91 7.50 -26.19
N VAL A 200 3.96 8.15 -26.72
CA VAL A 200 4.83 9.06 -25.95
C VAL A 200 5.03 10.38 -26.68
N LEU A 201 4.07 11.30 -26.57
CA LEU A 201 4.25 12.77 -26.69
C LEU A 201 2.94 13.53 -26.40
N ARG A 202 2.68 13.81 -25.12
CA ARG A 202 1.94 14.99 -24.66
C ARG A 202 2.69 15.62 -23.49
N LEU A 203 3.77 16.33 -23.83
CA LEU A 203 4.50 17.22 -22.94
C LEU A 203 4.50 18.61 -23.57
N ASP A 204 3.53 19.42 -23.18
CA ASP A 204 3.56 20.86 -23.46
C ASP A 204 4.68 21.47 -22.59
N TYR A 205 5.83 21.75 -23.20
CA TYR A 205 7.01 22.27 -22.51
C TYR A 205 6.90 23.79 -22.29
N GLU A 206 6.43 24.21 -21.11
CA GLU A 206 6.79 25.50 -20.54
C GLU A 206 7.79 25.32 -19.39
N PHE A 207 9.04 25.75 -19.59
CA PHE A 207 10.07 25.74 -18.56
C PHE A 207 9.87 26.89 -17.56
N ALA A 208 9.14 26.63 -16.48
CA ALA A 208 9.16 27.45 -15.27
C ALA A 208 9.90 26.70 -14.16
N VAL A 209 11.09 27.17 -13.76
CA VAL A 209 11.82 26.62 -12.61
C VAL A 209 11.33 27.31 -11.33
N PRO A 210 10.61 26.62 -10.42
CA PRO A 210 10.19 27.23 -9.17
C PRO A 210 11.38 27.30 -8.20
N ILE A 211 11.88 28.51 -7.94
CA ILE A 211 12.81 28.74 -6.82
C ILE A 211 12.01 28.65 -5.52
N VAL A 212 11.94 27.45 -4.95
CA VAL A 212 11.32 27.21 -3.64
C VAL A 212 12.10 27.99 -2.58
N THR A 213 11.43 28.95 -1.94
CA THR A 213 11.95 29.69 -0.78
C THR A 213 10.98 29.52 0.38
N GLU A 214 11.17 28.44 1.14
CA GLU A 214 10.38 28.21 2.34
C GLU A 214 10.67 29.28 3.39
N ARG A 215 9.60 29.86 3.93
CA ARG A 215 9.67 30.68 5.15
C ARG A 215 9.37 29.78 6.35
N PHE A 216 10.42 29.33 7.04
CA PHE A 216 10.27 28.89 8.42
C PHE A 216 10.13 30.11 9.33
N ASP A 217 8.92 30.37 9.83
CA ASP A 217 8.64 31.36 10.88
C ASP A 217 8.70 30.63 12.24
N VAL A 218 9.93 30.40 12.71
CA VAL A 218 10.19 29.64 13.95
C VAL A 218 9.88 30.53 15.15
N ARG A 219 8.76 30.25 15.83
CA ARG A 219 8.46 30.79 17.16
C ARG A 219 8.61 29.71 18.22
N ASP A 220 9.42 30.04 19.23
CA ASP A 220 9.40 29.51 20.59
C ASP A 220 9.35 27.99 20.77
N GLN A 221 10.50 27.34 20.59
CA GLN A 221 10.97 26.32 21.55
C GLN A 221 12.47 26.05 21.41
N ALA A 222 13.17 26.00 22.55
CA ALA A 222 14.56 25.56 22.62
C ALA A 222 14.61 24.03 22.78
N TYR A 223 15.46 23.37 22.00
CA TYR A 223 15.79 21.95 22.15
C TYR A 223 17.31 21.79 22.15
N GLU A 224 17.87 21.44 23.30
CA GLU A 224 19.19 20.80 23.35
C GLU A 224 19.04 19.34 22.94
N THR A 225 19.67 18.94 21.84
CA THR A 225 19.67 17.54 21.37
C THR A 225 21.10 17.10 21.12
N SER A 226 21.72 16.47 22.12
CA SER A 226 23.06 15.87 21.99
C SER A 226 22.98 14.58 21.16
N VAL A 227 23.38 14.64 19.88
CA VAL A 227 23.44 13.47 19.00
C VAL A 227 24.80 12.79 19.11
N SER A 228 24.85 11.67 19.83
CA SER A 228 26.06 10.84 19.95
C SER A 228 26.16 9.85 18.79
N VAL A 229 26.95 10.17 17.77
CA VAL A 229 27.27 9.23 16.68
C VAL A 229 28.48 8.38 17.08
N MET A 230 28.24 7.10 17.38
CA MET A 230 29.30 6.09 17.47
C MET A 230 29.76 5.73 16.05
N LEU A 231 31.05 5.92 15.75
CA LEU A 231 31.69 5.40 14.55
C LEU A 231 32.72 4.35 14.96
N GLU A 232 32.47 3.09 14.62
CA GLU A 232 33.50 2.05 14.68
C GLU A 232 34.47 2.27 13.50
N LEU A 233 35.77 2.30 13.81
CA LEU A 233 36.85 2.51 12.84
C LEU A 233 37.57 1.19 12.60
N ASP A 234 37.07 0.41 11.63
CA ASP A 234 37.81 -0.74 11.10
C ASP A 234 39.11 -0.26 10.41
N SER A 235 40.21 -0.94 10.70
CA SER A 235 41.54 -0.55 10.25
C SER A 235 41.78 -0.92 8.78
N VAL A 236 41.46 0.00 7.86
CA VAL A 236 41.79 -0.15 6.43
C VAL A 236 43.31 -0.10 6.24
N THR A 237 43.91 -1.24 5.87
CA THR A 237 45.32 -1.30 5.45
C THR A 237 45.50 -0.67 4.07
N ASP A 238 46.47 0.24 3.96
CA ASP A 238 46.68 1.06 2.76
C ASP A 238 47.06 0.22 1.52
N THR A 239 46.13 0.13 0.57
CA THR A 239 46.41 -0.29 -0.81
C THR A 239 45.83 0.75 -1.75
N CYS A 240 46.71 1.54 -2.37
CA CYS A 240 46.36 2.64 -3.25
C CYS A 240 45.75 2.14 -4.57
N GLN A 241 44.45 1.85 -4.55
CA GLN A 241 43.66 1.70 -5.77
C GLN A 241 43.47 3.07 -6.44
N LYS A 242 43.51 3.09 -7.78
CA LYS A 242 43.15 4.29 -8.54
C LYS A 242 41.70 4.69 -8.20
N PRO A 243 41.34 5.99 -8.23
CA PRO A 243 39.93 6.37 -8.23
C PRO A 243 39.23 5.64 -9.40
N PRO A 244 38.02 5.09 -9.18
CA PRO A 244 37.32 4.35 -10.22
C PRO A 244 37.11 5.26 -11.43
N ILE A 245 37.43 4.73 -12.61
CA ILE A 245 37.05 5.38 -13.87
C ILE A 245 35.52 5.42 -13.87
N MET A 246 34.94 6.62 -13.92
CA MET A 246 33.49 6.76 -14.00
C MET A 246 33.04 6.12 -15.32
N SER A 247 32.34 5.00 -15.23
CA SER A 247 31.88 4.27 -16.40
C SER A 247 30.81 5.06 -17.13
N ASP A 248 30.96 5.16 -18.45
CA ASP A 248 29.92 5.68 -19.36
C ASP A 248 28.82 4.64 -19.65
N GLN A 249 28.82 3.49 -18.94
CA GLN A 249 27.71 2.53 -18.91
C GLN A 249 26.88 2.69 -17.61
N PRO A 250 25.58 2.36 -17.62
CA PRO A 250 24.81 2.19 -16.40
C PRO A 250 25.30 0.96 -15.61
N HIS A 251 24.95 0.89 -14.33
CA HIS A 251 25.19 -0.27 -13.47
C HIS A 251 23.86 -0.92 -13.07
N ILE A 252 23.88 -2.25 -12.88
CA ILE A 252 22.70 -3.02 -12.48
C ILE A 252 22.56 -2.96 -10.94
N ILE A 253 21.51 -2.29 -10.46
CA ILE A 253 21.25 -2.03 -9.04
C ILE A 253 20.45 -3.13 -8.33
N SER A 254 19.77 -4.00 -9.09
CA SER A 254 19.01 -5.13 -8.55
C SER A 254 18.72 -6.15 -9.64
N VAL A 255 18.80 -7.44 -9.30
CA VAL A 255 18.22 -8.56 -10.07
C VAL A 255 17.15 -9.22 -9.20
N THR A 256 15.99 -9.55 -9.76
CA THR A 256 14.86 -10.17 -9.03
C THR A 256 14.26 -11.34 -9.80
N PHE A 257 13.80 -12.35 -9.05
CA PHE A 257 12.98 -13.44 -9.59
C PHE A 257 11.51 -13.04 -9.58
N GLU A 258 10.82 -13.17 -10.71
CA GLU A 258 9.42 -12.78 -10.89
C GLU A 258 9.15 -11.34 -10.40
N ASN A 259 7.93 -11.07 -9.94
CA ASN A 259 7.57 -9.92 -9.12
C ASN A 259 7.65 -10.23 -7.60
N THR A 260 8.48 -11.20 -7.18
CA THR A 260 8.50 -11.68 -5.79
C THR A 260 9.04 -10.63 -4.81
N HIS A 261 8.53 -10.70 -3.58
CA HIS A 261 9.02 -9.95 -2.43
C HIS A 261 10.21 -10.61 -1.70
N SER A 262 10.47 -11.89 -1.99
CA SER A 262 11.42 -12.75 -1.28
C SER A 262 12.14 -13.65 -2.27
N VAL A 263 13.46 -13.78 -2.10
CA VAL A 263 14.28 -14.75 -2.84
C VAL A 263 14.24 -16.16 -2.23
N LEU A 264 13.72 -16.29 -1.01
CA LEU A 264 13.38 -17.56 -0.38
C LEU A 264 11.92 -17.92 -0.72
N ALA A 265 11.68 -19.18 -1.10
CA ALA A 265 10.39 -19.72 -1.53
C ALA A 265 9.89 -19.20 -2.88
N ILE A 266 10.76 -19.20 -3.88
CA ILE A 266 10.34 -19.04 -5.27
C ILE A 266 9.31 -20.13 -5.61
N GLY A 267 8.08 -19.72 -5.94
CA GLY A 267 6.94 -20.63 -6.20
C GLY A 267 6.88 -21.19 -7.62
N HIS A 268 7.82 -20.80 -8.49
CA HIS A 268 7.82 -21.11 -9.92
C HIS A 268 9.02 -21.97 -10.30
N ALA A 269 8.79 -23.06 -11.05
CA ALA A 269 9.85 -23.94 -11.54
C ALA A 269 10.72 -23.32 -12.65
N LYS A 270 10.28 -22.21 -13.25
CA LYS A 270 10.99 -21.44 -14.28
C LYS A 270 10.83 -19.94 -14.00
N PRO A 271 11.43 -19.41 -12.92
CA PRO A 271 11.20 -18.04 -12.50
C PRO A 271 11.78 -17.06 -13.51
N ARG A 272 10.94 -16.18 -14.03
CA ARG A 272 11.35 -15.05 -14.88
C ARG A 272 12.28 -14.12 -14.13
N LEU A 273 13.10 -13.37 -14.85
CA LEU A 273 14.12 -12.51 -14.26
C LEU A 273 13.92 -11.06 -14.68
N SER A 274 14.07 -10.13 -13.74
CA SER A 274 14.10 -8.69 -14.02
C SER A 274 15.39 -8.09 -13.48
N TRP A 275 15.93 -7.08 -14.15
CA TRP A 275 17.00 -6.24 -13.62
C TRP A 275 16.71 -4.76 -13.81
N ARG A 276 17.28 -3.94 -12.92
CA ARG A 276 17.14 -2.48 -12.98
C ARG A 276 18.48 -1.81 -13.09
N PHE A 277 18.53 -0.76 -13.89
CA PHE A 277 19.69 0.09 -14.09
C PHE A 277 19.65 1.34 -13.20
N ALA A 278 20.82 1.88 -12.91
CA ALA A 278 21.00 3.29 -12.58
C ALA A 278 22.19 3.86 -13.37
N ALA A 279 22.13 5.16 -13.68
CA ALA A 279 23.26 5.86 -14.28
C ALA A 279 24.40 5.98 -13.26
N GLY A 280 25.59 5.48 -13.60
CA GLY A 280 26.80 5.71 -12.79
C GLY A 280 27.37 7.13 -12.92
N SER A 281 26.94 7.87 -13.94
CA SER A 281 27.43 9.19 -14.32
C SER A 281 26.35 9.99 -15.05
N PRO A 282 26.30 11.34 -14.94
CA PRO A 282 25.47 12.20 -15.80
C PRO A 282 25.81 12.18 -17.30
N SER A 283 26.88 11.48 -17.70
CA SER A 283 27.21 11.17 -19.10
C SER A 283 26.33 10.07 -19.69
N VAL A 284 25.80 9.15 -18.87
CA VAL A 284 24.89 8.09 -19.33
C VAL A 284 23.55 8.72 -19.75
N ARG A 285 23.31 8.81 -21.05
CA ARG A 285 22.10 9.38 -21.67
C ARG A 285 21.67 8.53 -22.85
N ASP A 286 20.37 8.51 -23.10
CA ASP A 286 19.72 7.85 -24.25
C ASP A 286 20.05 6.34 -24.42
N TRP A 287 20.71 5.74 -23.42
CA TRP A 287 21.18 4.37 -23.38
C TRP A 287 20.01 3.38 -23.40
N LYS A 288 20.09 2.40 -24.30
CA LYS A 288 19.18 1.26 -24.38
C LYS A 288 19.99 -0.03 -24.36
N GLN A 289 19.47 -1.06 -23.69
CA GLN A 289 20.04 -2.40 -23.78
C GLN A 289 19.72 -2.99 -25.17
N ARG A 290 20.72 -3.54 -25.86
CA ARG A 290 20.56 -4.31 -27.12
C ARG A 290 20.66 -5.82 -26.89
N ALA A 291 21.41 -6.23 -25.87
CA ALA A 291 21.65 -7.62 -25.50
C ALA A 291 21.96 -7.73 -24.00
N TYR A 292 21.88 -8.95 -23.46
CA TYR A 292 22.33 -9.27 -22.12
C TYR A 292 23.09 -10.60 -22.09
N GLU A 293 23.92 -10.75 -21.06
CA GLU A 293 24.47 -12.04 -20.63
C GLU A 293 23.96 -12.38 -19.24
N LEU A 294 23.59 -13.64 -19.05
CA LEU A 294 23.13 -14.21 -17.79
C LEU A 294 24.07 -15.35 -17.38
N GLU A 295 24.51 -15.34 -16.14
CA GLU A 295 25.16 -16.50 -15.52
C GLU A 295 24.26 -17.08 -14.41
N ILE A 296 24.12 -18.41 -14.43
CA ILE A 296 23.40 -19.21 -13.44
C ILE A 296 24.37 -20.25 -12.87
N ARG A 297 24.41 -20.41 -11.55
CA ARG A 297 25.08 -21.53 -10.89
C ARG A 297 24.17 -22.15 -9.84
N ARG A 298 24.31 -23.46 -9.62
CA ARG A 298 23.45 -24.24 -8.71
C ARG A 298 24.21 -24.60 -7.43
N GLY A 299 23.46 -24.98 -6.40
CA GLY A 299 23.99 -25.50 -5.14
C GLY A 299 24.84 -24.51 -4.34
N LYS A 300 25.92 -25.02 -3.73
CA LYS A 300 26.75 -24.29 -2.72
C LYS A 300 28.27 -24.36 -2.99
N GLY A 301 28.71 -24.94 -4.12
CA GLY A 301 30.13 -25.22 -4.39
C GLY A 301 30.68 -24.61 -5.69
N GLU A 302 31.83 -25.13 -6.14
CA GLU A 302 32.43 -24.85 -7.45
C GLU A 302 31.68 -25.58 -8.59
N GLU A 303 30.35 -25.49 -8.60
CA GLU A 303 29.51 -26.05 -9.65
C GLU A 303 29.67 -25.26 -10.96
N ALA A 304 29.51 -25.95 -12.09
CA ALA A 304 29.69 -25.35 -13.41
C ALA A 304 28.69 -24.19 -13.62
N VAL A 305 29.22 -23.03 -14.02
CA VAL A 305 28.39 -21.86 -14.33
C VAL A 305 27.76 -22.04 -15.72
N GLU A 306 26.44 -22.09 -15.75
CA GLU A 306 25.63 -22.03 -16.97
C GLU A 306 25.62 -20.57 -17.46
N SER A 307 26.07 -20.29 -18.67
CA SER A 307 26.18 -18.93 -19.22
C SER A 307 25.38 -18.80 -20.52
N TYR A 308 24.61 -17.70 -20.64
CA TYR A 308 23.68 -17.44 -21.73
C TYR A 308 23.85 -16.01 -22.26
N ALA A 309 24.18 -15.86 -23.53
CA ALA A 309 24.12 -14.58 -24.23
C ALA A 309 22.82 -14.49 -25.04
N VAL A 310 22.09 -13.37 -24.92
CA VAL A 310 20.78 -13.16 -25.58
C VAL A 310 20.74 -11.77 -26.19
N GLU A 311 20.49 -11.68 -27.50
CA GLU A 311 20.16 -10.42 -28.15
C GLU A 311 18.68 -10.08 -27.91
N SER A 312 18.41 -9.35 -26.83
CA SER A 312 17.12 -8.71 -26.57
C SER A 312 17.28 -7.36 -25.85
N TRP A 313 16.30 -6.48 -26.11
CA TRP A 313 16.10 -5.20 -25.45
C TRP A 313 15.43 -5.34 -24.08
N ASP A 314 14.87 -6.52 -23.78
CA ASP A 314 14.09 -6.79 -22.57
C ASP A 314 14.97 -6.88 -21.32
N SER A 315 14.55 -6.21 -20.25
CA SER A 315 15.21 -6.26 -18.92
C SER A 315 14.22 -6.54 -17.78
N VAL A 316 12.96 -6.83 -18.12
CA VAL A 316 11.84 -7.07 -17.20
C VAL A 316 11.21 -8.41 -17.54
N LEU A 317 11.04 -9.26 -16.53
CA LEU A 317 10.36 -10.56 -16.59
C LEU A 317 10.82 -11.47 -17.75
N VAL A 318 12.11 -11.44 -18.09
CA VAL A 318 12.67 -12.27 -19.17
C VAL A 318 12.57 -13.76 -18.81
N PRO A 319 12.35 -14.68 -19.77
CA PRO A 319 12.17 -16.10 -19.49
C PRO A 319 13.40 -16.77 -18.86
N TRP A 320 13.17 -17.73 -17.96
CA TRP A 320 14.21 -18.59 -17.39
C TRP A 320 14.87 -19.47 -18.49
N PRO A 321 16.18 -19.33 -18.77
CA PRO A 321 16.82 -20.01 -19.90
C PRO A 321 17.40 -21.39 -19.57
N SER A 322 17.52 -21.73 -18.28
CA SER A 322 18.10 -23.00 -17.81
C SER A 322 17.04 -24.09 -17.59
N ALA A 323 17.48 -25.29 -17.21
CA ALA A 323 16.60 -26.36 -16.73
C ALA A 323 15.72 -25.89 -15.57
N ALA A 324 14.51 -26.44 -15.46
CA ALA A 324 13.57 -26.08 -14.41
C ALA A 324 14.15 -26.36 -13.01
N LEU A 325 13.86 -25.47 -12.06
CA LEU A 325 14.13 -25.66 -10.64
C LEU A 325 13.23 -26.76 -10.08
N LYS A 326 13.79 -27.55 -9.16
CA LYS A 326 13.06 -28.49 -8.31
C LYS A 326 12.82 -27.87 -6.94
N SER A 327 11.90 -28.43 -6.18
CA SER A 327 11.63 -28.02 -4.80
C SER A 327 12.89 -28.09 -3.93
N ARG A 328 13.18 -27.00 -3.19
CA ARG A 328 14.39 -26.78 -2.36
C ARG A 328 15.70 -26.50 -3.11
N ASP A 329 15.70 -26.45 -4.45
CA ASP A 329 16.88 -26.06 -5.23
C ASP A 329 17.37 -24.66 -4.80
N VAL A 330 18.68 -24.53 -4.57
CA VAL A 330 19.35 -23.24 -4.41
C VAL A 330 20.04 -22.90 -5.73
N VAL A 331 19.84 -21.67 -6.19
CA VAL A 331 20.40 -21.16 -7.44
C VAL A 331 20.92 -19.74 -7.22
N GLN A 332 22.04 -19.40 -7.85
CA GLN A 332 22.62 -18.06 -7.81
C GLN A 332 22.69 -17.51 -9.23
N VAL A 333 22.30 -16.25 -9.40
CA VAL A 333 22.13 -15.59 -10.69
C VAL A 333 22.88 -14.26 -10.72
N ARG A 334 23.52 -13.92 -11.83
CA ARG A 334 23.99 -12.56 -12.13
C ARG A 334 23.80 -12.20 -13.59
N VAL A 335 23.70 -10.90 -13.88
CA VAL A 335 23.42 -10.33 -15.21
C VAL A 335 24.50 -9.30 -15.57
N ARG A 336 24.85 -9.18 -16.85
CA ARG A 336 25.40 -7.95 -17.43
C ARG A 336 24.68 -7.59 -18.73
N ALA A 337 24.65 -6.32 -19.07
CA ALA A 337 23.93 -5.82 -20.25
C ALA A 337 24.89 -5.16 -21.25
N PHE A 338 24.46 -5.04 -22.51
CA PHE A 338 25.19 -4.38 -23.58
C PHE A 338 24.34 -3.25 -24.15
N GLY A 339 24.91 -2.05 -24.27
CA GLY A 339 24.23 -0.90 -24.87
C GLY A 339 24.08 -1.03 -26.39
N GLU A 340 23.13 -0.29 -26.96
CA GLU A 340 22.92 -0.14 -28.41
C GLU A 340 24.17 0.37 -29.14
N ASP A 341 24.71 1.51 -28.68
CA ASP A 341 25.93 2.13 -29.23
C ASP A 341 27.23 1.71 -28.50
N SER A 342 27.13 0.81 -27.51
CA SER A 342 28.30 0.38 -26.72
C SER A 342 28.93 -0.90 -27.25
N LYS A 343 30.27 -0.92 -27.30
CA LYS A 343 31.04 -2.17 -27.47
C LYS A 343 31.33 -2.87 -26.14
N ASP A 344 31.31 -2.12 -25.05
CA ASP A 344 31.60 -2.60 -23.71
C ASP A 344 30.29 -2.94 -22.98
N ALA A 345 30.31 -4.06 -22.24
CA ALA A 345 29.21 -4.44 -21.35
C ALA A 345 29.17 -3.55 -20.10
N THR A 346 28.04 -3.55 -19.40
CA THR A 346 28.01 -3.17 -17.98
C THR A 346 28.93 -4.09 -17.17
N GLU A 347 29.30 -3.65 -15.98
CA GLU A 347 29.81 -4.60 -14.97
C GLU A 347 28.77 -5.69 -14.69
N TRP A 348 29.25 -6.86 -14.26
CA TRP A 348 28.39 -7.92 -13.75
C TRP A 348 27.67 -7.44 -12.48
N SER A 349 26.37 -7.73 -12.37
CA SER A 349 25.64 -7.57 -11.12
C SER A 349 26.28 -8.43 -10.01
N ALA A 350 26.01 -8.05 -8.76
CA ALA A 350 26.20 -8.98 -7.65
C ALA A 350 25.40 -10.28 -7.88
N TRP A 351 25.91 -11.40 -7.33
CA TRP A 351 25.20 -12.67 -7.34
C TRP A 351 23.98 -12.61 -6.41
N VAL A 352 22.78 -12.76 -6.96
CA VAL A 352 21.53 -12.90 -6.18
C VAL A 352 21.24 -14.38 -6.01
N THR A 353 20.99 -14.81 -4.77
CA THR A 353 20.71 -16.21 -4.43
C THR A 353 19.21 -16.41 -4.26
N GLY A 354 18.61 -17.30 -5.04
CA GLY A 354 17.23 -17.74 -4.91
C GLY A 354 17.14 -19.16 -4.37
N GLU A 355 16.06 -19.47 -3.66
CA GLU A 355 15.74 -20.82 -3.19
C GLU A 355 14.28 -21.17 -3.52
N ALA A 356 14.08 -22.27 -4.24
CA ALA A 356 12.76 -22.78 -4.61
C ALA A 356 12.00 -23.30 -3.37
N GLY A 357 10.68 -23.07 -3.35
CA GLY A 357 9.79 -23.58 -2.31
C GLY A 357 9.55 -25.10 -2.41
N LEU A 358 8.38 -25.53 -1.94
CA LEU A 358 7.79 -26.82 -2.29
C LEU A 358 6.84 -26.60 -3.48
N LEU A 359 7.30 -26.96 -4.68
CA LEU A 359 6.63 -26.67 -5.94
C LEU A 359 5.47 -27.65 -6.21
N ASP A 360 5.64 -28.91 -5.82
CA ASP A 360 4.62 -29.96 -5.95
C ASP A 360 3.98 -30.31 -4.60
N GLN A 361 2.69 -30.67 -4.61
CA GLN A 361 1.99 -31.04 -3.37
C GLN A 361 2.54 -32.34 -2.75
N SER A 362 3.19 -33.19 -3.55
CA SER A 362 3.89 -34.41 -3.09
C SER A 362 5.18 -34.16 -2.30
N ASP A 363 5.70 -32.93 -2.30
CA ASP A 363 6.84 -32.55 -1.44
C ASP A 363 6.48 -32.42 0.04
N TRP A 364 5.19 -32.34 0.35
CA TRP A 364 4.68 -32.31 1.72
C TRP A 364 4.59 -33.72 2.30
N ILE A 365 5.58 -34.08 3.13
CA ILE A 365 5.54 -35.27 3.98
C ILE A 365 4.75 -35.03 5.28
N ALA A 366 4.62 -33.76 5.69
CA ALA A 366 3.75 -33.38 6.80
C ALA A 366 2.27 -33.53 6.44
N LYS A 367 1.44 -33.79 7.44
CA LYS A 367 -0.02 -33.86 7.31
C LYS A 367 -0.67 -32.78 8.17
N PRO A 368 -1.80 -32.19 7.73
CA PRO A 368 -2.55 -31.26 8.55
C PRO A 368 -3.01 -31.92 9.85
N ILE A 369 -2.87 -31.20 10.98
CA ILE A 369 -3.28 -31.65 12.32
C ILE A 369 -4.29 -30.67 12.93
N THR A 370 -5.23 -31.22 13.70
CA THR A 370 -6.31 -30.45 14.35
C THR A 370 -6.64 -31.02 15.75
N ASN A 371 -7.44 -30.27 16.52
CA ASN A 371 -8.04 -30.70 17.77
C ASN A 371 -9.36 -31.48 17.49
N PRO A 372 -9.72 -32.51 18.28
CA PRO A 372 -10.97 -33.25 18.05
C PRO A 372 -12.25 -32.52 18.48
N GLU A 373 -12.18 -31.43 19.26
CA GLU A 373 -13.35 -30.67 19.70
C GLU A 373 -13.68 -29.52 18.74
N VAL A 374 -14.96 -29.38 18.40
CA VAL A 374 -15.50 -28.37 17.47
C VAL A 374 -16.68 -27.65 18.13
N ASP A 375 -16.50 -26.37 18.47
CA ASP A 375 -17.56 -25.52 19.00
C ASP A 375 -18.53 -25.04 17.90
N GLU A 376 -19.74 -24.66 18.29
CA GLU A 376 -20.72 -23.95 17.42
C GLU A 376 -20.54 -22.42 17.41
N GLY A 377 -19.56 -21.90 18.16
CA GLY A 377 -19.33 -20.46 18.36
C GLY A 377 -18.08 -19.91 17.66
N PRO A 378 -17.60 -18.72 18.06
CA PRO A 378 -16.25 -18.25 17.73
C PRO A 378 -15.21 -19.25 18.22
N LEU A 379 -14.32 -19.70 17.34
CA LEU A 379 -13.37 -20.75 17.68
C LEU A 379 -12.19 -20.17 18.47
N ARG A 380 -11.97 -20.74 19.66
CA ARG A 380 -10.82 -20.40 20.50
C ARG A 380 -9.52 -20.78 19.78
N PRO A 381 -8.50 -19.89 19.72
CA PRO A 381 -7.22 -20.23 19.12
C PRO A 381 -6.56 -21.44 19.77
N LEU A 382 -6.05 -22.35 18.94
CA LEU A 382 -5.41 -23.60 19.34
C LEU A 382 -3.89 -23.45 19.36
N LEU A 383 -3.20 -23.98 20.38
CA LEU A 383 -1.74 -24.06 20.44
C LEU A 383 -1.29 -25.49 20.16
N PHE A 384 -0.76 -25.74 18.96
CA PHE A 384 -0.04 -26.96 18.63
C PHE A 384 1.41 -26.83 19.11
N ARG A 385 2.01 -27.90 19.68
CA ARG A 385 3.42 -27.90 20.09
C ARG A 385 4.08 -29.26 19.92
N LYS A 386 5.36 -29.27 19.53
CA LYS A 386 6.19 -30.48 19.43
C LYS A 386 7.58 -30.21 20.01
N ALA A 387 8.08 -31.13 20.83
CA ALA A 387 9.48 -31.16 21.26
C ALA A 387 10.27 -32.19 20.42
N PHE A 388 11.54 -31.91 20.16
CA PHE A 388 12.45 -32.78 19.40
C PHE A 388 13.92 -32.47 19.75
N SER A 389 14.84 -33.36 19.38
CA SER A 389 16.29 -33.19 19.56
C SER A 389 17.02 -33.53 18.27
N LEU A 390 18.19 -32.92 18.05
CA LEU A 390 18.94 -32.96 16.78
C LEU A 390 20.26 -33.75 16.88
N GLY A 391 20.49 -34.44 18.00
CA GLY A 391 21.76 -35.12 18.27
C GLY A 391 22.85 -34.12 18.63
N ASN A 392 24.03 -34.27 18.02
CA ASN A 392 25.17 -33.35 18.12
C ASN A 392 25.58 -32.79 16.75
N GLY A 393 24.74 -32.94 15.71
CA GLY A 393 25.09 -32.56 14.34
C GLY A 393 25.16 -31.04 14.14
N ILE A 394 26.13 -30.57 13.38
CA ILE A 394 26.24 -29.15 12.99
C ILE A 394 25.20 -28.85 11.91
N ILE A 395 24.33 -27.86 12.16
CA ILE A 395 23.23 -27.47 11.25
C ILE A 395 23.80 -26.61 10.12
N ALA A 396 23.69 -27.09 8.88
CA ALA A 396 24.15 -26.41 7.66
C ALA A 396 23.05 -25.64 6.90
N ARG A 397 21.77 -25.98 7.16
CA ARG A 397 20.56 -25.25 6.74
C ARG A 397 19.36 -25.79 7.51
N ALA A 398 18.38 -24.94 7.83
CA ALA A 398 17.05 -25.38 8.25
C ALA A 398 15.94 -24.52 7.65
N ARG A 399 14.81 -25.15 7.32
CA ARG A 399 13.65 -24.54 6.67
C ARG A 399 12.36 -24.95 7.35
N LEU A 400 11.56 -23.97 7.76
CA LEU A 400 10.20 -24.18 8.24
C LEU A 400 9.20 -23.80 7.15
N TYR A 401 8.57 -24.79 6.54
CA TYR A 401 7.41 -24.62 5.64
C TYR A 401 6.14 -24.75 6.47
N THR A 402 5.24 -23.75 6.45
CA THR A 402 4.05 -23.77 7.31
C THR A 402 2.85 -23.00 6.73
N THR A 403 1.65 -23.48 7.04
CA THR A 403 0.36 -22.85 6.75
C THR A 403 -0.72 -23.31 7.74
N ALA A 404 -1.91 -22.71 7.67
CA ALA A 404 -3.04 -23.09 8.50
C ALA A 404 -4.39 -22.97 7.77
N CYS A 405 -5.32 -23.84 8.13
CA CYS A 405 -6.75 -23.63 7.91
C CYS A 405 -7.25 -22.73 9.04
N GLY A 406 -7.15 -21.42 8.84
CA GLY A 406 -7.25 -20.38 9.87
C GLY A 406 -6.24 -19.27 9.60
N VAL A 407 -5.74 -18.63 10.65
CA VAL A 407 -4.51 -17.81 10.62
C VAL A 407 -3.59 -18.21 11.77
N TYR A 408 -2.27 -18.15 11.60
CA TYR A 408 -1.31 -18.70 12.55
C TYR A 408 -0.19 -17.74 12.98
N GLU A 409 0.49 -18.12 14.06
CA GLU A 409 1.75 -17.53 14.51
C GLU A 409 2.69 -18.63 15.03
N ALA A 410 3.88 -18.75 14.41
CA ALA A 410 4.85 -19.81 14.72
C ALA A 410 5.97 -19.34 15.66
N HIS A 411 6.46 -20.24 16.49
CA HIS A 411 7.57 -20.03 17.43
C HIS A 411 8.49 -21.25 17.46
N ILE A 412 9.80 -21.04 17.56
CA ILE A 412 10.78 -22.08 17.91
C ILE A 412 11.59 -21.60 19.10
N ASN A 413 11.73 -22.45 20.12
CA ASN A 413 12.50 -22.18 21.34
C ASN A 413 12.10 -20.88 22.10
N GLY A 414 10.86 -20.42 21.91
CA GLY A 414 10.34 -19.17 22.48
C GLY A 414 10.54 -17.93 21.59
N LYS A 415 11.37 -17.99 20.54
CA LYS A 415 11.52 -16.94 19.53
C LYS A 415 10.40 -17.08 18.50
N ARG A 416 9.66 -16.00 18.22
CA ARG A 416 8.70 -15.91 17.12
C ARG A 416 9.43 -16.11 15.79
N ILE A 417 8.87 -16.93 14.91
CA ILE A 417 9.37 -17.10 13.54
C ILE A 417 8.58 -16.17 12.62
N GLY A 418 9.31 -15.45 11.75
CA GLY A 418 8.72 -14.48 10.85
C GLY A 418 8.24 -13.17 11.53
N ASN A 419 7.91 -12.17 10.71
CA ASN A 419 7.33 -10.89 11.16
C ASN A 419 5.85 -10.71 10.73
N GLU A 420 5.29 -11.70 10.05
CA GLU A 420 3.98 -11.71 9.42
C GLU A 420 2.85 -11.63 10.45
N ALA A 421 1.74 -11.01 10.07
CA ALA A 421 0.50 -10.97 10.82
C ALA A 421 -0.64 -11.48 9.93
N MET A 422 -1.60 -12.21 10.51
CA MET A 422 -2.70 -12.85 9.76
C MET A 422 -2.24 -13.85 8.68
N ALA A 423 -1.01 -14.37 8.75
CA ALA A 423 -0.55 -15.47 7.89
C ALA A 423 -1.46 -16.70 8.03
N PRO A 424 -1.77 -17.47 6.96
CA PRO A 424 -1.17 -17.38 5.63
C PRO A 424 -1.79 -16.32 4.72
N GLY A 425 -2.80 -15.58 5.20
CA GLY A 425 -3.63 -14.68 4.40
C GLY A 425 -5.03 -15.25 4.14
N TRP A 426 -5.80 -14.55 3.31
CA TRP A 426 -7.08 -14.98 2.75
C TRP A 426 -6.93 -15.26 1.26
N THR A 427 -7.20 -16.49 0.87
CA THR A 427 -7.31 -16.98 -0.52
C THR A 427 -8.65 -17.68 -0.71
N SER A 428 -8.97 -18.07 -1.93
CA SER A 428 -10.12 -18.94 -2.22
C SER A 428 -9.84 -20.36 -1.72
N TYR A 429 -9.93 -20.58 -0.39
CA TYR A 429 -9.41 -21.76 0.34
C TYR A 429 -9.83 -23.13 -0.24
N LYS A 430 -10.95 -23.20 -0.97
CA LYS A 430 -11.39 -24.40 -1.71
C LYS A 430 -10.39 -24.82 -2.80
N HIS A 431 -9.79 -23.85 -3.48
CA HIS A 431 -8.94 -24.01 -4.67
C HIS A 431 -7.46 -23.76 -4.36
N ARG A 432 -7.16 -22.71 -3.57
CA ARG A 432 -5.80 -22.21 -3.28
C ARG A 432 -5.60 -21.95 -1.79
N LEU A 433 -4.42 -22.26 -1.26
CA LEU A 433 -3.96 -21.86 0.07
C LEU A 433 -2.47 -21.52 0.04
N HIS A 434 -2.12 -20.32 0.49
CA HIS A 434 -0.71 -19.95 0.64
C HIS A 434 -0.01 -20.72 1.76
N TYR A 435 1.29 -20.94 1.62
CA TYR A 435 2.19 -21.28 2.71
C TYR A 435 3.39 -20.33 2.72
N GLN A 436 4.06 -20.23 3.87
CA GLN A 436 5.27 -19.43 4.03
C GLN A 436 6.46 -20.35 4.35
N VAL A 437 7.67 -19.87 4.06
CA VAL A 437 8.92 -20.56 4.34
C VAL A 437 9.86 -19.64 5.08
N PHE A 438 10.48 -20.16 6.13
CA PHE A 438 11.40 -19.41 6.98
C PHE A 438 12.75 -20.11 7.07
N ASP A 439 13.83 -19.34 6.99
CA ASP A 439 15.11 -19.78 7.56
C ASP A 439 14.97 -19.82 9.08
N VAL A 440 15.27 -20.97 9.67
CA VAL A 440 15.22 -21.19 11.12
C VAL A 440 16.54 -21.75 11.67
N SER A 441 17.61 -21.74 10.86
CA SER A 441 18.91 -22.35 11.16
C SER A 441 19.49 -21.83 12.48
N GLU A 442 19.46 -20.52 12.70
CA GLU A 442 19.96 -19.85 13.92
C GLU A 442 19.04 -19.98 15.15
N VAL A 443 17.80 -20.46 14.97
CA VAL A 443 16.81 -20.55 16.06
C VAL A 443 16.79 -21.93 16.69
N LEU A 444 17.27 -22.93 15.95
CA LEU A 444 17.47 -24.29 16.42
C LEU A 444 18.75 -24.36 17.27
N LYS A 445 18.69 -25.15 18.34
CA LYS A 445 19.86 -25.58 19.09
C LYS A 445 20.35 -26.88 18.48
N SER A 446 21.63 -26.98 18.17
CA SER A 446 22.25 -28.25 17.80
C SER A 446 22.20 -29.23 18.98
N ASP A 447 22.47 -28.75 20.20
CA ASP A 447 22.45 -29.53 21.43
C ASP A 447 21.09 -29.49 22.17
N GLY A 448 20.76 -30.62 22.80
CA GLY A 448 19.62 -30.72 23.72
C GLY A 448 18.24 -30.72 23.05
N ALA A 449 17.27 -30.04 23.68
CA ALA A 449 15.86 -30.10 23.31
C ALA A 449 15.38 -28.80 22.64
N ASN A 450 14.84 -28.95 21.44
CA ASN A 450 14.14 -27.93 20.69
C ASN A 450 12.62 -28.07 20.89
N VAL A 451 11.90 -26.95 20.85
CA VAL A 451 10.43 -26.93 20.87
C VAL A 451 9.90 -26.01 19.79
N ILE A 452 9.08 -26.53 18.88
CA ILE A 452 8.25 -25.74 17.98
C ILE A 452 6.83 -25.62 18.54
N GLY A 453 6.25 -24.43 18.42
CA GLY A 453 4.86 -24.14 18.74
C GLY A 453 4.19 -23.32 17.64
N VAL A 454 2.94 -23.62 17.33
CA VAL A 454 2.14 -22.85 16.36
C VAL A 454 0.77 -22.59 16.98
N GLU A 455 0.44 -21.32 17.15
CA GLU A 455 -0.92 -20.89 17.51
C GLU A 455 -1.74 -20.70 16.24
N VAL A 456 -2.99 -21.18 16.20
CA VAL A 456 -3.92 -21.00 15.06
C VAL A 456 -5.24 -20.42 15.56
N GLY A 457 -5.64 -19.27 15.04
CA GLY A 457 -6.96 -18.64 15.25
C GLY A 457 -7.89 -18.78 14.03
N GLU A 458 -9.16 -18.40 14.19
CA GLU A 458 -10.21 -18.68 13.20
C GLU A 458 -10.05 -17.98 11.83
N GLY A 459 -9.48 -16.78 11.83
CA GLY A 459 -9.20 -16.01 10.63
C GLY A 459 -10.40 -15.89 9.69
N TRP A 460 -10.12 -15.91 8.38
CA TRP A 460 -11.17 -15.93 7.34
C TRP A 460 -11.69 -17.36 7.06
N TYR A 461 -10.98 -18.40 7.49
CA TYR A 461 -11.35 -19.79 7.24
C TYR A 461 -12.62 -20.23 7.99
N SER A 462 -12.70 -19.89 9.28
CA SER A 462 -13.83 -20.24 10.16
C SER A 462 -14.51 -19.03 10.83
N GLY A 463 -13.89 -17.85 10.79
CA GLY A 463 -14.44 -16.63 11.38
C GLY A 463 -15.75 -16.15 10.76
N ARG A 464 -16.36 -15.14 11.39
CA ARG A 464 -17.59 -14.52 10.87
C ARG A 464 -17.28 -13.44 9.86
N LEU A 465 -17.69 -13.63 8.61
CA LEU A 465 -17.43 -12.72 7.49
C LEU A 465 -18.74 -12.22 6.84
N GLY A 466 -18.67 -11.05 6.21
CA GLY A 466 -19.79 -10.43 5.52
C GLY A 466 -20.83 -9.76 6.43
N PHE A 467 -21.79 -9.09 5.80
CA PHE A 467 -22.83 -8.27 6.41
C PHE A 467 -24.14 -9.02 6.63
N ARG A 468 -25.13 -8.38 7.30
CA ARG A 468 -26.47 -8.92 7.62
C ARG A 468 -26.38 -10.24 8.41
N GLY A 469 -25.89 -10.17 9.64
CA GLY A 469 -25.47 -11.34 10.43
C GLY A 469 -24.06 -11.82 10.07
N GLY A 470 -23.74 -11.89 8.77
CA GLY A 470 -22.55 -12.57 8.27
C GLY A 470 -22.60 -14.09 8.51
N GLN A 471 -21.64 -14.82 7.95
CA GLN A 471 -21.57 -16.27 8.05
C GLN A 471 -20.26 -16.74 8.70
N ARG A 472 -20.35 -17.79 9.52
CA ARG A 472 -19.20 -18.52 10.09
C ARG A 472 -18.97 -19.83 9.34
N PHE A 473 -17.76 -20.37 9.48
CA PHE A 473 -17.41 -21.71 8.95
C PHE A 473 -17.53 -21.86 7.42
N ILE A 474 -17.34 -20.78 6.67
CA ILE A 474 -17.55 -20.72 5.21
C ILE A 474 -16.66 -21.74 4.48
N TYR A 475 -15.41 -21.92 4.93
CA TYR A 475 -14.46 -22.85 4.31
C TYR A 475 -14.22 -24.11 5.16
N GLY A 476 -14.57 -24.08 6.45
CA GLY A 476 -14.57 -25.23 7.31
C GLY A 476 -14.75 -24.90 8.80
N ARG A 477 -14.89 -25.97 9.60
CA ARG A 477 -15.14 -25.92 11.04
C ARG A 477 -13.95 -26.30 11.93
N GLU A 478 -12.88 -26.82 11.33
CA GLU A 478 -11.78 -27.45 12.04
C GLU A 478 -10.50 -26.63 11.81
N LEU A 479 -10.02 -25.92 12.83
CA LEU A 479 -8.76 -25.18 12.72
C LEU A 479 -7.60 -26.18 12.61
N ALA A 480 -6.81 -26.07 11.55
CA ALA A 480 -5.74 -27.01 11.26
C ALA A 480 -4.40 -26.30 11.04
N SER A 481 -3.32 -26.94 11.47
CA SER A 481 -1.95 -26.50 11.21
C SER A 481 -1.24 -27.53 10.33
N LEU A 482 -0.51 -27.07 9.32
CA LEU A 482 0.36 -27.89 8.48
C LEU A 482 1.79 -27.34 8.60
N VAL A 483 2.70 -28.18 9.12
CA VAL A 483 4.04 -27.75 9.54
C VAL A 483 5.07 -28.79 9.13
N GLN A 484 6.03 -28.38 8.29
CA GLN A 484 7.15 -29.20 7.84
C GLN A 484 8.46 -28.48 8.15
N LEU A 485 9.25 -29.05 9.06
CA LEU A 485 10.59 -28.57 9.41
C LEU A 485 11.60 -29.51 8.74
N GLU A 486 12.39 -28.98 7.82
CA GLU A 486 13.50 -29.68 7.17
C GLU A 486 14.83 -29.12 7.68
N ILE A 487 15.80 -30.00 7.92
CA ILE A 487 17.11 -29.68 8.50
C ILE A 487 18.16 -30.46 7.72
N GLU A 488 19.25 -29.78 7.36
CA GLU A 488 20.43 -30.34 6.72
C GLU A 488 21.60 -30.20 7.70
N PHE A 489 22.30 -31.29 7.98
CA PHE A 489 23.53 -31.30 8.77
C PHE A 489 24.75 -31.32 7.83
N SER A 490 25.90 -30.79 8.26
CA SER A 490 27.13 -30.88 7.46
C SER A 490 27.69 -32.31 7.39
N ASP A 491 27.38 -33.15 8.38
CA ASP A 491 28.15 -34.37 8.65
C ASP A 491 27.41 -35.67 8.27
N SER A 492 26.11 -35.61 7.95
CA SER A 492 25.30 -36.77 7.55
C SER A 492 23.98 -36.36 6.87
N ALA A 493 23.40 -37.28 6.08
CA ALA A 493 22.19 -37.04 5.28
C ALA A 493 20.86 -37.47 5.96
N ASP A 494 20.87 -37.76 7.26
CA ASP A 494 19.73 -38.39 7.95
C ASP A 494 18.59 -37.40 8.29
N ARG A 495 17.42 -37.63 7.69
CA ARG A 495 16.17 -36.92 7.98
C ARG A 495 15.38 -37.62 9.09
N LEU A 496 15.47 -37.09 10.31
CA LEU A 496 14.70 -37.60 11.45
C LEU A 496 13.21 -37.21 11.39
N SER A 497 12.33 -38.18 11.69
CA SER A 497 10.91 -37.92 11.99
C SER A 497 10.46 -38.70 13.22
N ALA A 498 9.48 -38.15 13.96
CA ALA A 498 9.02 -38.71 15.24
C ALA A 498 7.49 -38.60 15.36
N ALA A 499 6.86 -39.67 15.86
CA ALA A 499 5.42 -39.81 16.02
C ALA A 499 4.87 -39.04 17.26
N TRP A 500 3.54 -39.04 17.40
CA TRP A 500 2.79 -38.23 18.38
C TRP A 500 1.82 -39.09 19.21
N VAL A 501 1.31 -38.50 20.29
CA VAL A 501 0.04 -38.87 20.93
C VAL A 501 -0.83 -37.60 21.04
N GLY A 502 -2.15 -37.72 20.84
CA GLY A 502 -3.13 -36.70 21.22
C GLY A 502 -3.66 -35.75 20.12
N VAL A 503 -2.99 -35.59 18.98
CA VAL A 503 -3.52 -34.79 17.85
C VAL A 503 -4.31 -35.65 16.87
N ARG A 504 -5.38 -35.10 16.27
CA ARG A 504 -6.05 -35.75 15.13
C ARG A 504 -5.36 -35.33 13.84
N VAL A 505 -4.90 -36.32 13.07
CA VAL A 505 -4.39 -36.12 11.72
C VAL A 505 -5.57 -36.05 10.75
N LEU A 506 -5.60 -35.00 9.92
CA LEU A 506 -6.56 -34.85 8.84
C LEU A 506 -6.05 -35.53 7.55
N PRO A 507 -6.93 -35.82 6.58
CA PRO A 507 -6.52 -36.16 5.22
C PRO A 507 -5.62 -35.07 4.61
N PRO A 508 -4.78 -35.38 3.61
CA PRO A 508 -4.11 -34.35 2.82
C PRO A 508 -5.12 -33.32 2.30
N LEU A 509 -4.76 -32.03 2.36
CA LEU A 509 -5.65 -30.96 1.91
C LEU A 509 -5.88 -31.08 0.39
N SER A 510 -7.13 -30.98 -0.05
CA SER A 510 -7.47 -31.01 -1.49
C SER A 510 -7.22 -29.67 -2.21
N THR A 511 -6.96 -28.60 -1.46
CA THR A 511 -6.62 -27.27 -1.98
C THR A 511 -5.17 -27.24 -2.45
N LYS A 512 -4.87 -26.42 -3.48
CA LYS A 512 -3.50 -26.27 -3.98
C LYS A 512 -2.68 -25.45 -2.98
N LEU A 513 -1.57 -26.01 -2.48
CA LEU A 513 -0.60 -25.32 -1.65
C LEU A 513 0.36 -24.51 -2.54
N ILE A 514 0.55 -23.22 -2.24
CA ILE A 514 1.27 -22.27 -3.11
C ILE A 514 2.20 -21.38 -2.27
N ALA A 515 3.44 -21.16 -2.71
CA ALA A 515 4.27 -20.06 -2.21
C ALA A 515 3.90 -18.77 -2.98
N PRO A 516 3.42 -17.71 -2.31
CA PRO A 516 2.93 -16.52 -3.00
C PRO A 516 4.06 -15.59 -3.45
N ASP A 517 3.95 -15.06 -4.68
CA ASP A 517 4.77 -13.93 -5.12
C ASP A 517 4.45 -12.66 -4.29
N ALA A 518 3.17 -12.53 -3.89
CA ALA A 518 2.65 -11.48 -3.04
C ALA A 518 3.41 -11.39 -1.69
N PRO A 519 3.85 -10.18 -1.26
CA PRO A 519 4.37 -10.01 0.09
C PRO A 519 3.33 -10.37 1.15
N PRO A 520 3.72 -10.87 2.32
CA PRO A 520 2.80 -11.12 3.41
C PRO A 520 2.29 -9.81 4.03
N VAL A 521 1.20 -9.91 4.79
CA VAL A 521 0.78 -8.84 5.71
C VAL A 521 1.77 -8.78 6.89
N THR A 522 2.30 -7.61 7.19
CA THR A 522 3.21 -7.38 8.33
C THR A 522 2.75 -6.16 9.14
N VAL A 523 3.44 -5.85 10.24
CA VAL A 523 3.38 -4.52 10.85
C VAL A 523 4.38 -3.63 10.11
N THR A 524 3.90 -2.58 9.44
CA THR A 524 4.73 -1.75 8.54
C THR A 524 5.11 -0.38 9.12
N GLU A 525 4.39 0.09 10.15
CA GLU A 525 4.65 1.34 10.87
C GLU A 525 4.10 1.22 12.30
N GLU A 526 4.80 1.79 13.28
CA GLU A 526 4.28 1.99 14.64
C GLU A 526 4.00 3.48 14.86
N VAL A 527 2.77 3.81 15.27
CA VAL A 527 2.25 5.18 15.41
C VAL A 527 1.91 5.48 16.86
N SER A 528 2.53 6.52 17.43
CA SER A 528 2.22 7.01 18.78
C SER A 528 0.93 7.85 18.79
N PRO A 529 0.16 7.88 19.90
CA PRO A 529 -0.98 8.78 20.04
C PRO A 529 -0.59 10.27 19.94
N VAL A 530 -1.44 11.07 19.28
CA VAL A 530 -1.31 12.52 19.30
C VAL A 530 -1.92 13.10 20.59
N GLN A 531 -3.05 12.55 21.06
CA GLN A 531 -3.79 13.06 22.22
C GLN A 531 -4.49 11.93 22.99
N ILE A 532 -4.72 12.15 24.30
CA ILE A 532 -5.77 11.47 25.08
C ILE A 532 -6.90 12.48 25.33
N ILE A 533 -8.13 12.08 25.06
CA ILE A 533 -9.35 12.87 25.11
C ILE A 533 -10.24 12.36 26.25
N LYS A 534 -10.93 13.26 26.96
CA LYS A 534 -12.16 12.90 27.69
C LYS A 534 -13.36 13.32 26.85
N THR A 535 -14.29 12.39 26.61
CA THR A 535 -15.55 12.68 25.92
C THR A 535 -16.49 13.48 26.83
N LYS A 536 -17.64 13.94 26.30
CA LYS A 536 -18.64 14.68 27.09
C LYS A 536 -19.28 13.80 28.18
N SER A 537 -19.33 12.49 27.97
CA SER A 537 -19.73 11.49 28.97
C SER A 537 -18.62 11.08 29.95
N GLY A 538 -17.40 11.65 29.82
CA GLY A 538 -16.26 11.37 30.69
C GLY A 538 -15.44 10.13 30.32
N LYS A 539 -15.70 9.50 29.17
CA LYS A 539 -14.91 8.34 28.69
C LYS A 539 -13.53 8.76 28.22
N THR A 540 -12.54 7.90 28.45
CA THR A 540 -11.17 8.07 27.93
C THR A 540 -11.11 7.60 26.48
N VAL A 541 -10.61 8.43 25.57
CA VAL A 541 -10.38 8.08 24.16
C VAL A 541 -8.95 8.44 23.75
N ILE A 542 -8.24 7.48 23.17
CA ILE A 542 -6.95 7.69 22.49
C ILE A 542 -7.24 8.26 21.09
N ASP A 543 -6.49 9.26 20.65
CA ASP A 543 -6.47 9.74 19.26
C ASP A 543 -5.07 9.56 18.65
N PHE A 544 -4.99 8.91 17.48
CA PHE A 544 -3.76 8.70 16.71
C PHE A 544 -3.52 9.75 15.62
N GLY A 545 -4.42 10.72 15.44
CA GLY A 545 -4.28 11.84 14.50
C GLY A 545 -4.42 11.48 13.01
N LYS A 546 -4.62 10.19 12.71
CA LYS A 546 -4.85 9.63 11.38
C LYS A 546 -5.75 8.40 11.51
N ASN A 547 -6.63 8.17 10.54
CA ASN A 547 -7.32 6.88 10.41
C ASN A 547 -6.33 5.86 9.83
N LEU A 548 -6.14 4.74 10.52
CA LEU A 548 -5.17 3.70 10.19
C LEU A 548 -5.81 2.32 10.35
N VAL A 549 -5.11 1.28 9.89
CA VAL A 549 -5.57 -0.10 9.96
C VAL A 549 -4.53 -0.97 10.62
N GLY A 550 -4.97 -1.85 11.51
CA GLY A 550 -4.09 -2.76 12.25
C GLY A 550 -4.59 -2.95 13.67
N LYS A 551 -3.73 -2.75 14.67
CA LYS A 551 -4.05 -3.11 16.06
C LYS A 551 -3.33 -2.29 17.12
N LEU A 552 -3.94 -2.19 18.29
CA LEU A 552 -3.34 -1.53 19.44
C LEU A 552 -2.26 -2.42 20.10
N ARG A 553 -1.14 -1.79 20.46
CA ARG A 553 -0.15 -2.29 21.42
C ARG A 553 -0.32 -1.59 22.75
N ILE A 554 -0.28 -2.37 23.84
CA ILE A 554 -0.18 -1.86 25.21
C ILE A 554 1.27 -2.01 25.66
N ASN A 555 1.93 -0.91 25.99
CA ASN A 555 3.38 -0.86 26.20
C ASN A 555 3.77 -1.42 27.57
N SER A 556 3.16 -0.92 28.65
CA SER A 556 3.04 -1.67 29.90
C SER A 556 1.78 -1.28 30.68
N VAL A 557 1.18 -2.23 31.38
CA VAL A 557 0.14 -1.98 32.39
C VAL A 557 0.07 -3.14 33.38
N ARG A 558 -0.27 -2.86 34.64
CA ARG A 558 -0.49 -3.90 35.68
C ARG A 558 -1.83 -3.66 36.37
N LEU A 559 -2.60 -4.74 36.53
CA LEU A 559 -3.84 -4.77 37.30
C LEU A 559 -3.89 -6.06 38.16
N PRO A 560 -4.77 -6.10 39.19
CA PRO A 560 -5.09 -7.34 39.91
C PRO A 560 -5.72 -8.43 39.03
N ALA A 561 -5.58 -9.69 39.44
CA ALA A 561 -6.16 -10.82 38.73
C ALA A 561 -7.69 -10.72 38.60
N GLY A 562 -8.21 -11.05 37.41
CA GLY A 562 -9.64 -10.98 37.08
C GLY A 562 -10.15 -9.60 36.66
N GLN A 563 -9.39 -8.52 36.89
CA GLN A 563 -9.70 -7.19 36.33
C GLN A 563 -9.64 -7.20 34.80
N LYS A 564 -10.32 -6.21 34.19
CA LYS A 564 -10.44 -6.12 32.73
C LYS A 564 -10.18 -4.71 32.22
N ILE A 565 -9.54 -4.62 31.08
CA ILE A 565 -9.50 -3.42 30.24
C ILE A 565 -10.12 -3.78 28.89
N SER A 566 -10.96 -2.90 28.35
CA SER A 566 -11.55 -3.05 27.01
C SER A 566 -11.26 -1.83 26.13
N PHE A 567 -10.92 -2.11 24.87
CA PHE A 567 -10.49 -1.14 23.86
C PHE A 567 -11.47 -1.15 22.69
N THR A 568 -12.28 -0.10 22.55
CA THR A 568 -13.29 0.01 21.48
C THR A 568 -12.78 0.93 20.37
N HIS A 569 -12.50 0.36 19.20
CA HIS A 569 -11.87 1.06 18.07
C HIS A 569 -12.93 1.68 17.14
N VAL A 570 -12.76 2.95 16.74
CA VAL A 570 -13.63 3.64 15.76
C VAL A 570 -12.85 4.60 14.86
N GLU A 571 -13.36 4.86 13.66
CA GLU A 571 -12.76 5.82 12.71
C GLU A 571 -13.02 7.27 13.10
N VAL A 572 -14.20 7.59 13.67
CA VAL A 572 -14.64 8.97 13.90
C VAL A 572 -15.34 9.14 15.24
N LEU A 573 -15.35 10.39 15.72
CA LEU A 573 -16.18 10.82 16.84
C LEU A 573 -17.46 11.49 16.31
N GLU A 574 -18.61 11.12 16.87
CA GLU A 574 -19.91 11.70 16.55
C GLU A 574 -20.45 12.41 17.79
N ASN A 575 -20.85 13.69 17.64
CA ASN A 575 -21.29 14.56 18.74
C ASN A 575 -20.31 14.72 19.93
N GLY A 576 -19.07 14.21 19.83
CA GLY A 576 -18.06 14.22 20.91
C GLY A 576 -17.90 12.90 21.65
N GLU A 577 -18.57 11.82 21.22
CA GLU A 577 -18.42 10.44 21.69
C GLU A 577 -17.95 9.53 20.54
N ILE A 578 -17.61 8.27 20.81
CA ILE A 578 -17.22 7.32 19.75
C ILE A 578 -18.39 6.92 18.83
N ALA A 579 -18.16 6.88 17.51
CA ALA A 579 -19.17 6.48 16.53
C ALA A 579 -19.06 5.00 16.15
N THR A 580 -19.81 4.12 16.81
CA THR A 580 -19.86 2.68 16.46
C THR A 580 -20.91 2.34 15.41
N ARG A 581 -21.95 3.17 15.22
CA ARG A 581 -23.01 3.00 14.21
C ARG A 581 -22.52 2.73 12.78
N PRO A 582 -21.43 3.36 12.26
CA PRO A 582 -20.91 3.05 10.92
C PRO A 582 -20.40 1.61 10.76
N LEU A 583 -20.03 0.94 11.86
CA LEU A 583 -19.41 -0.38 11.88
C LEU A 583 -20.43 -1.53 11.73
N ARG A 584 -21.73 -1.19 11.72
CA ARG A 584 -22.88 -2.10 11.63
C ARG A 584 -22.81 -3.20 12.69
N GLU A 585 -22.57 -4.46 12.33
CA GLU A 585 -22.49 -5.59 13.27
C GLU A 585 -21.05 -6.00 13.63
N ALA A 586 -20.02 -5.27 13.17
CA ALA A 586 -18.66 -5.51 13.66
C ALA A 586 -18.57 -5.13 15.15
N VAL A 587 -17.86 -5.95 15.92
CA VAL A 587 -17.58 -5.69 17.34
C VAL A 587 -16.10 -5.32 17.46
N PRO A 588 -15.74 -4.02 17.43
CA PRO A 588 -14.36 -3.55 17.33
C PRO A 588 -13.65 -3.53 18.69
N VAL A 589 -13.92 -4.53 19.53
CA VAL A 589 -13.60 -4.50 20.97
C VAL A 589 -12.60 -5.59 21.32
N ASP A 590 -11.37 -5.18 21.65
CA ASP A 590 -10.39 -6.07 22.27
C ASP A 590 -10.54 -6.01 23.80
N ILE A 591 -10.55 -7.16 24.46
CA ILE A 591 -10.71 -7.27 25.93
C ILE A 591 -9.53 -8.06 26.51
N ILE A 592 -8.85 -7.46 27.48
CA ILE A 592 -7.78 -8.10 28.24
C ILE A 592 -8.35 -8.47 29.62
N VAL A 593 -8.21 -9.73 30.02
CA VAL A 593 -8.48 -10.19 31.39
C VAL A 593 -7.14 -10.43 32.09
N PHE A 594 -6.92 -9.76 33.22
CA PHE A 594 -5.61 -9.73 33.86
C PHE A 594 -5.35 -10.94 34.77
N SER A 595 -4.07 -11.29 34.86
CA SER A 595 -3.51 -12.03 36.01
C SER A 595 -2.99 -11.02 37.05
N ASP A 596 -2.07 -11.42 37.91
CA ASP A 596 -1.37 -10.54 38.86
C ASP A 596 -0.07 -9.92 38.29
N LYS A 597 0.35 -10.38 37.11
CA LYS A 597 1.59 -9.98 36.43
C LYS A 597 1.40 -8.73 35.59
N GLU A 598 2.48 -7.96 35.48
CA GLU A 598 2.58 -6.82 34.56
C GLU A 598 2.51 -7.32 33.11
N LEU A 599 1.66 -6.68 32.30
CA LEU A 599 1.49 -6.96 30.88
C LEU A 599 2.36 -6.01 30.07
N ARG A 600 3.46 -6.50 29.49
CA ARG A 600 4.40 -5.71 28.70
C ARG A 600 4.25 -5.99 27.20
N GLY A 601 4.18 -4.93 26.39
CA GLY A 601 4.24 -4.97 24.93
C GLY A 601 3.14 -5.74 24.19
N TRP A 602 2.03 -6.07 24.86
CA TRP A 602 0.95 -6.92 24.34
C TRP A 602 0.25 -6.30 23.12
N SER A 603 -0.24 -7.15 22.23
CA SER A 603 -1.14 -6.79 21.12
C SER A 603 -1.98 -8.02 20.78
N PRO A 604 -3.20 -7.89 20.21
CA PRO A 604 -3.94 -9.05 19.74
C PRO A 604 -3.21 -9.75 18.58
N LYS A 605 -3.44 -11.05 18.40
CA LYS A 605 -2.76 -11.82 17.33
C LYS A 605 -3.56 -11.87 16.03
N PHE A 606 -4.82 -12.32 16.14
CA PHE A 606 -5.64 -12.80 15.02
C PHE A 606 -6.85 -11.90 14.71
N THR A 607 -6.72 -10.59 14.91
CA THR A 607 -7.70 -9.58 14.49
C THR A 607 -7.00 -8.27 14.12
N PHE A 608 -7.73 -7.41 13.40
CA PHE A 608 -7.35 -6.04 13.06
C PHE A 608 -8.61 -5.16 13.01
N HIS A 609 -8.44 -3.86 13.16
CA HIS A 609 -9.50 -2.85 13.08
C HIS A 609 -9.04 -1.68 12.20
N GLY A 610 -9.99 -0.98 11.57
CA GLY A 610 -9.78 0.35 11.00
C GLY A 610 -10.22 1.43 12.00
N PHE A 611 -9.33 2.34 12.39
CA PHE A 611 -9.60 3.34 13.42
C PHE A 611 -8.63 4.53 13.39
N GLN A 612 -9.12 5.68 13.87
CA GLN A 612 -8.28 6.77 14.39
C GLN A 612 -8.37 6.85 15.92
N TYR A 613 -9.51 6.46 16.50
CA TYR A 613 -9.84 6.64 17.90
C TYR A 613 -10.04 5.30 18.60
N VAL A 614 -9.64 5.21 19.87
CA VAL A 614 -9.89 4.02 20.70
C VAL A 614 -10.37 4.44 22.09
N GLN A 615 -11.61 4.08 22.44
CA GLN A 615 -12.10 4.26 23.81
C GLN A 615 -11.49 3.20 24.73
N VAL A 616 -11.03 3.63 25.90
CA VAL A 616 -10.44 2.78 26.94
C VAL A 616 -11.34 2.78 28.17
N ASP A 617 -11.82 1.59 28.55
CA ASP A 617 -12.58 1.35 29.77
C ASP A 617 -11.82 0.38 30.69
N GLY A 618 -11.78 0.66 32.00
CA GLY A 618 -11.10 -0.18 33.00
C GLY A 618 -9.61 0.11 33.24
N TRP A 619 -9.07 1.19 32.67
CA TRP A 619 -7.68 1.60 32.92
C TRP A 619 -7.45 2.00 34.40
N PRO A 620 -6.31 1.64 35.03
CA PRO A 620 -6.00 2.06 36.40
C PRO A 620 -5.80 3.57 36.54
N ALA A 621 -6.09 4.10 37.73
CA ALA A 621 -5.67 5.44 38.12
C ALA A 621 -4.14 5.58 38.07
N THR A 622 -3.65 6.66 37.47
CA THR A 622 -2.25 7.10 37.52
C THR A 622 -2.09 8.20 38.57
N ALA A 623 -0.86 8.66 38.82
CA ALA A 623 -0.59 9.73 39.78
C ALA A 623 -1.31 11.05 39.43
N ASP A 624 -1.59 11.26 38.14
CA ASP A 624 -2.26 12.44 37.59
C ASP A 624 -3.79 12.24 37.37
N GLY A 625 -4.34 11.08 37.78
CA GLY A 625 -5.79 10.78 37.78
C GLY A 625 -6.19 9.56 36.95
N ASP A 626 -7.49 9.43 36.66
CA ASP A 626 -8.06 8.31 35.87
C ASP A 626 -7.78 8.45 34.36
N PHE A 627 -6.51 8.53 34.00
CA PHE A 627 -6.00 8.72 32.64
C PHE A 627 -4.77 7.83 32.37
N PRO A 628 -4.71 7.16 31.22
CA PRO A 628 -3.47 6.65 30.65
C PRO A 628 -2.61 7.80 30.10
N SER A 629 -1.30 7.56 30.00
CA SER A 629 -0.38 8.38 29.22
C SER A 629 -0.38 7.97 27.75
N LYS A 630 0.04 8.87 26.85
CA LYS A 630 0.32 8.54 25.45
C LYS A 630 1.43 7.50 25.30
N SER A 631 2.34 7.40 26.27
CA SER A 631 3.42 6.40 26.32
C SER A 631 2.90 4.97 26.47
N ASP A 632 1.67 4.79 26.96
CA ASP A 632 1.15 3.47 27.33
C ASP A 632 0.66 2.69 26.11
N PHE A 633 0.55 3.36 24.95
CA PHE A 633 -0.05 2.85 23.73
C PHE A 633 0.82 3.09 22.49
N THR A 634 0.66 2.20 21.51
CA THR A 634 1.20 2.39 20.15
C THR A 634 0.28 1.67 19.17
N ALA A 635 -0.13 2.31 18.08
CA ALA A 635 -0.88 1.64 17.01
C ALA A 635 0.11 0.95 16.06
N LYS A 636 -0.05 -0.35 15.86
CA LYS A 636 0.68 -1.15 14.87
C LYS A 636 -0.10 -1.13 13.57
N VAL A 637 0.37 -0.38 12.58
CA VAL A 637 -0.21 -0.31 11.24
C VAL A 637 0.09 -1.63 10.53
N MET A 638 -0.94 -2.27 9.97
CA MET A 638 -0.82 -3.56 9.28
C MET A 638 -1.38 -3.48 7.87
N HIS A 639 -0.59 -3.94 6.90
CA HIS A 639 -1.01 -4.16 5.52
C HIS A 639 -0.06 -5.13 4.83
N THR A 640 -0.42 -5.58 3.63
CA THR A 640 0.46 -6.33 2.71
C THR A 640 1.74 -5.53 2.48
N ASN A 641 2.91 -6.12 2.72
CA ASN A 641 4.20 -5.43 2.76
C ASN A 641 4.78 -5.12 1.35
N MET A 642 3.97 -4.46 0.52
CA MET A 642 4.32 -4.06 -0.84
C MET A 642 5.42 -2.97 -0.82
N LYS A 643 6.33 -3.04 -1.80
CA LYS A 643 7.34 -2.00 -1.99
C LYS A 643 6.70 -0.72 -2.52
N ARG A 644 6.97 0.43 -1.88
CA ARG A 644 6.54 1.75 -2.35
C ARG A 644 7.24 2.11 -3.67
N THR A 645 6.50 2.67 -4.62
CA THR A 645 6.99 3.00 -5.98
C THR A 645 6.70 4.44 -6.42
N GLY A 646 5.59 5.03 -5.99
CA GLY A 646 5.16 6.37 -6.42
C GLY A 646 5.07 7.37 -5.28
N TRP A 647 5.57 8.59 -5.50
CA TRP A 647 5.49 9.72 -4.58
C TRP A 647 5.01 10.96 -5.33
N PHE A 648 4.30 11.85 -4.65
CA PHE A 648 3.82 13.12 -5.20
C PHE A 648 3.90 14.21 -4.13
N ASN A 649 4.30 15.41 -4.54
CA ASN A 649 4.25 16.62 -3.75
C ASN A 649 4.20 17.83 -4.70
N CYS A 650 3.37 18.83 -4.39
CA CYS A 650 3.28 20.10 -5.09
C CYS A 650 3.24 21.29 -4.11
N SER A 651 2.99 22.49 -4.61
CA SER A 651 2.87 23.72 -3.79
C SER A 651 1.54 23.85 -3.04
N ASP A 652 0.53 23.04 -3.36
CA ASP A 652 -0.77 23.05 -2.70
C ASP A 652 -0.82 21.99 -1.58
N THR A 653 -0.91 22.47 -0.33
CA THR A 653 -0.91 21.62 0.86
C THR A 653 -2.16 20.74 0.99
N LEU A 654 -3.29 21.12 0.37
CA LEU A 654 -4.51 20.32 0.35
C LEU A 654 -4.41 19.19 -0.67
N LEU A 655 -3.75 19.41 -1.82
CA LEU A 655 -3.44 18.34 -2.77
C LEU A 655 -2.41 17.36 -2.20
N ASN A 656 -1.39 17.85 -1.49
CA ASN A 656 -0.45 16.99 -0.77
C ASN A 656 -1.17 16.15 0.29
N LYS A 657 -2.11 16.74 1.04
CA LYS A 657 -2.92 16.01 2.04
C LYS A 657 -3.92 15.05 1.39
N LEU A 658 -4.46 15.36 0.21
CA LEU A 658 -5.27 14.43 -0.57
C LEU A 658 -4.45 13.19 -0.98
N HIS A 659 -3.23 13.38 -1.50
CA HIS A 659 -2.31 12.28 -1.83
C HIS A 659 -1.97 11.45 -0.59
N GLU A 660 -1.65 12.08 0.55
CA GLU A 660 -1.41 11.37 1.81
C GLU A 660 -2.63 10.55 2.26
N ASN A 661 -3.83 11.11 2.15
CA ASN A 661 -5.07 10.42 2.52
C ASN A 661 -5.37 9.23 1.58
N VAL A 662 -5.14 9.36 0.27
CA VAL A 662 -5.25 8.24 -0.70
C VAL A 662 -4.23 7.14 -0.37
N VAL A 663 -3.02 7.52 0.03
CA VAL A 663 -2.00 6.58 0.51
C VAL A 663 -2.44 5.82 1.76
N TRP A 664 -3.02 6.50 2.75
CA TRP A 664 -3.53 5.84 3.96
C TRP A 664 -4.75 4.95 3.68
N GLY A 665 -5.65 5.38 2.78
CA GLY A 665 -6.76 4.56 2.30
C GLY A 665 -6.29 3.28 1.61
N MET A 666 -5.33 3.39 0.68
CA MET A 666 -4.73 2.23 0.02
C MET A 666 -4.04 1.29 1.02
N ARG A 667 -3.20 1.82 1.92
CA ARG A 667 -2.55 1.01 2.96
C ARG A 667 -3.58 0.29 3.80
N GLY A 668 -4.67 0.97 4.18
CA GLY A 668 -5.74 0.38 4.97
C GLY A 668 -6.47 -0.78 4.28
N ASN A 669 -6.65 -0.68 2.96
CA ASN A 669 -7.43 -1.63 2.17
C ASN A 669 -6.62 -2.72 1.46
N PHE A 670 -5.29 -2.72 1.53
CA PHE A 670 -4.46 -3.78 0.95
C PHE A 670 -3.95 -4.69 2.06
N LEU A 671 -4.83 -5.54 2.61
CA LEU A 671 -4.53 -6.48 3.70
C LEU A 671 -4.90 -7.91 3.25
N SER A 672 -3.92 -8.62 2.69
CA SER A 672 -4.04 -9.89 1.97
C SER A 672 -4.83 -9.83 0.66
N ILE A 673 -5.98 -9.16 0.65
CA ILE A 673 -6.83 -8.90 -0.53
C ILE A 673 -7.11 -7.39 -0.63
N PRO A 674 -7.48 -6.84 -1.81
CA PRO A 674 -7.83 -5.43 -1.98
C PRO A 674 -9.28 -5.19 -1.50
N THR A 675 -9.47 -4.81 -0.24
CA THR A 675 -10.79 -4.66 0.38
C THR A 675 -11.47 -3.34 0.02
N ASP A 676 -12.81 -3.32 0.06
CA ASP A 676 -13.58 -2.07 0.04
C ASP A 676 -13.30 -1.18 1.26
N CYS A 677 -13.18 -1.80 2.43
CA CYS A 677 -13.02 -1.11 3.69
C CYS A 677 -12.36 -1.97 4.79
N PRO A 678 -11.78 -1.36 5.85
CA PRO A 678 -11.05 -2.11 6.87
C PRO A 678 -11.78 -2.23 8.23
N GLN A 679 -12.89 -1.52 8.44
CA GLN A 679 -13.46 -1.26 9.77
C GLN A 679 -14.73 -2.08 10.07
N ARG A 680 -15.70 -2.12 9.16
CA ARG A 680 -17.03 -2.71 9.39
C ARG A 680 -17.05 -4.22 9.14
N ASP A 681 -18.23 -4.81 9.26
CA ASP A 681 -18.58 -6.21 8.95
C ASP A 681 -18.65 -6.46 7.43
N GLU A 682 -17.56 -6.17 6.74
CA GLU A 682 -17.44 -6.36 5.30
C GLU A 682 -16.02 -6.77 4.95
N ARG A 683 -15.16 -5.83 4.56
CA ARG A 683 -13.73 -6.08 4.31
C ARG A 683 -13.53 -7.13 3.23
N LEU A 684 -14.31 -7.02 2.16
CA LEU A 684 -14.38 -8.00 1.08
C LEU A 684 -13.62 -7.47 -0.13
N GLY A 685 -13.04 -8.37 -0.93
CA GLY A 685 -12.37 -8.02 -2.18
C GLY A 685 -13.35 -7.63 -3.27
N TRP A 686 -14.06 -6.51 -3.10
CA TRP A 686 -15.04 -5.99 -4.05
C TRP A 686 -14.38 -5.63 -5.37
N THR A 687 -14.90 -6.20 -6.45
CA THR A 687 -14.21 -6.24 -7.74
C THR A 687 -14.18 -4.89 -8.45
N GLY A 688 -15.26 -4.11 -8.39
CA GLY A 688 -15.35 -2.77 -8.98
C GLY A 688 -14.44 -1.76 -8.29
N ASP A 689 -14.38 -1.81 -6.96
CA ASP A 689 -13.55 -0.93 -6.13
C ASP A 689 -12.06 -1.01 -6.51
N ILE A 690 -11.52 -2.23 -6.65
CA ILE A 690 -10.15 -2.43 -7.14
C ILE A 690 -10.03 -2.18 -8.64
N GLN A 691 -11.05 -2.50 -9.46
CA GLN A 691 -11.03 -2.20 -10.90
C GLN A 691 -10.83 -0.70 -11.15
N VAL A 692 -11.60 0.16 -10.48
CA VAL A 692 -11.48 1.61 -10.68
C VAL A 692 -10.19 2.19 -10.10
N PHE A 693 -9.68 1.62 -9.00
CA PHE A 693 -8.50 2.13 -8.30
C PHE A 693 -7.15 1.55 -8.77
N CYS A 694 -7.14 0.44 -9.51
CA CYS A 694 -5.91 -0.29 -9.92
C CYS A 694 -4.80 0.61 -10.51
N PRO A 695 -5.06 1.55 -11.45
CA PRO A 695 -4.01 2.42 -11.99
C PRO A 695 -3.33 3.30 -10.91
N SER A 696 -4.09 3.81 -9.94
CA SER A 696 -3.53 4.56 -8.81
C SER A 696 -2.78 3.65 -7.84
N ALA A 697 -3.30 2.44 -7.58
CA ALA A 697 -2.63 1.47 -6.72
C ALA A 697 -1.24 1.09 -7.27
N ASN A 698 -1.17 0.77 -8.56
CA ASN A 698 0.06 0.35 -9.25
C ASN A 698 1.12 1.47 -9.33
N PHE A 699 0.69 2.74 -9.43
CA PHE A 699 1.61 3.87 -9.30
C PHE A 699 2.20 3.95 -7.88
N LEU A 700 1.34 3.90 -6.86
CA LEU A 700 1.74 4.12 -5.47
C LEU A 700 2.64 3.02 -4.91
N TYR A 701 2.33 1.75 -5.17
CA TYR A 701 3.09 0.58 -4.71
C TYR A 701 3.25 -0.47 -5.82
N ASN A 702 4.28 -1.31 -5.73
CA ASN A 702 4.35 -2.55 -6.50
C ASN A 702 3.27 -3.52 -5.98
N THR A 703 2.13 -3.50 -6.65
CA THR A 703 0.95 -4.34 -6.43
C THR A 703 1.03 -5.69 -7.15
N ALA A 704 1.99 -5.88 -8.08
CA ALA A 704 1.96 -6.93 -9.09
C ALA A 704 1.76 -8.34 -8.50
N GLY A 705 2.57 -8.74 -7.51
CA GLY A 705 2.46 -10.05 -6.87
C GLY A 705 1.13 -10.24 -6.11
N MET A 706 0.63 -9.20 -5.42
CA MET A 706 -0.63 -9.27 -4.67
C MET A 706 -1.85 -9.37 -5.59
N LEU A 707 -1.97 -8.45 -6.57
CA LEU A 707 -3.13 -8.43 -7.45
C LEU A 707 -3.11 -9.57 -8.47
N SER A 708 -1.94 -10.04 -8.91
CA SER A 708 -1.85 -11.26 -9.75
C SER A 708 -2.36 -12.49 -9.02
N ASN A 709 -1.95 -12.72 -7.75
CA ASN A 709 -2.48 -13.83 -6.98
C ASN A 709 -3.99 -13.67 -6.75
N TRP A 710 -4.46 -12.49 -6.37
CA TRP A 710 -5.89 -12.26 -6.12
C TRP A 710 -6.73 -12.46 -7.40
N LEU A 711 -6.22 -12.11 -8.57
CA LEU A 711 -6.85 -12.44 -9.85
C LEU A 711 -6.88 -13.96 -10.12
N GLU A 712 -5.91 -14.74 -9.65
CA GLU A 712 -5.99 -16.21 -9.70
C GLU A 712 -7.05 -16.75 -8.71
N ASP A 713 -7.26 -16.09 -7.56
CA ASP A 713 -8.37 -16.41 -6.65
C ASP A 713 -9.75 -16.06 -7.27
N VAL A 714 -9.83 -15.00 -8.10
CA VAL A 714 -11.03 -14.63 -8.90
C VAL A 714 -11.30 -15.66 -10.00
N SER A 715 -10.31 -16.00 -10.83
CA SER A 715 -10.51 -16.85 -12.00
C SER A 715 -10.73 -18.32 -11.64
N GLU A 716 -10.10 -18.82 -10.58
CA GLU A 716 -10.38 -20.17 -10.07
C GLU A 716 -11.84 -20.31 -9.61
N GLU A 717 -12.40 -19.30 -8.95
CA GLU A 717 -13.80 -19.33 -8.55
C GLU A 717 -14.75 -19.20 -9.75
N GLN A 718 -14.52 -18.26 -10.67
CA GLN A 718 -15.33 -18.10 -11.88
C GLN A 718 -15.35 -19.39 -12.74
N LEU A 719 -14.17 -19.96 -13.02
CA LEU A 719 -14.04 -21.05 -13.99
C LEU A 719 -14.37 -22.43 -13.41
N LYS A 720 -14.29 -22.63 -12.09
CA LYS A 720 -14.57 -23.93 -11.44
C LYS A 720 -15.90 -24.00 -10.69
N ASP A 721 -16.50 -22.88 -10.31
CA ASP A 721 -17.70 -22.86 -9.49
C ASP A 721 -18.95 -22.26 -10.18
N GLU A 722 -18.78 -21.39 -11.18
CA GLU A 722 -19.89 -20.64 -11.79
C GLU A 722 -20.15 -21.09 -13.24
N GLU A 723 -21.12 -21.99 -13.45
CA GLU A 723 -21.52 -22.48 -14.80
C GLU A 723 -21.90 -21.34 -15.77
N SER A 724 -22.34 -20.21 -15.24
CA SER A 724 -22.70 -18.99 -15.98
C SER A 724 -21.49 -18.16 -16.44
N MET A 725 -20.27 -18.51 -16.02
CA MET A 725 -19.01 -17.78 -16.28
C MET A 725 -19.03 -16.32 -15.80
N ILE A 726 -19.90 -16.00 -14.84
CA ILE A 726 -19.97 -14.70 -14.17
C ILE A 726 -18.92 -14.67 -13.04
N PRO A 727 -17.96 -13.73 -13.02
CA PRO A 727 -17.04 -13.54 -11.91
C PRO A 727 -17.75 -13.26 -10.58
N GLY A 728 -17.07 -13.50 -9.46
CA GLY A 728 -17.57 -13.08 -8.15
C GLY A 728 -17.65 -11.55 -8.04
N ILE A 729 -18.73 -11.03 -7.46
CA ILE A 729 -18.87 -9.59 -7.13
C ILE A 729 -17.86 -9.15 -6.05
N VAL A 730 -17.44 -10.11 -5.22
CA VAL A 730 -16.26 -10.05 -4.35
C VAL A 730 -15.44 -11.32 -4.58
N ALA A 731 -14.13 -11.25 -4.37
CA ALA A 731 -13.26 -12.43 -4.31
C ALA A 731 -12.36 -12.41 -3.07
N PRO A 732 -12.25 -13.52 -2.31
CA PRO A 732 -13.00 -14.78 -2.44
C PRO A 732 -14.52 -14.61 -2.23
N ASN A 733 -15.35 -15.28 -3.03
CA ASN A 733 -16.79 -14.98 -3.14
C ASN A 733 -17.62 -15.67 -2.05
N ILE A 734 -17.71 -15.02 -0.89
CA ILE A 734 -18.57 -15.43 0.22
C ILE A 734 -20.04 -14.99 0.09
N LEU A 735 -20.41 -14.32 -1.01
CA LEU A 735 -21.74 -13.67 -1.15
C LEU A 735 -22.71 -14.45 -2.04
N ARG A 736 -22.32 -15.61 -2.60
CA ARG A 736 -23.07 -16.38 -3.61
C ARG A 736 -24.54 -16.65 -3.28
N ASP A 737 -24.86 -16.91 -2.01
CA ASP A 737 -26.22 -17.23 -1.55
C ASP A 737 -27.05 -16.00 -1.13
N ILE A 738 -26.44 -14.80 -1.04
CA ILE A 738 -27.09 -13.58 -0.53
C ILE A 738 -27.03 -12.37 -1.47
N TRP A 739 -26.21 -12.42 -2.53
CA TRP A 739 -26.16 -11.41 -3.59
C TRP A 739 -27.13 -11.75 -4.73
N PRO A 740 -27.75 -10.76 -5.41
CA PRO A 740 -28.56 -11.02 -6.60
C PRO A 740 -27.73 -11.67 -7.72
N LYS A 741 -28.28 -12.71 -8.35
CA LYS A 741 -27.66 -13.33 -9.53
C LYS A 741 -27.77 -12.42 -10.75
N GLY A 742 -26.69 -12.30 -11.51
CA GLY A 742 -26.61 -11.51 -12.74
C GLY A 742 -25.27 -10.79 -12.89
N GLY A 743 -24.90 -10.47 -14.12
CA GLY A 743 -23.67 -9.73 -14.40
C GLY A 743 -23.76 -8.27 -13.92
N GLN A 744 -22.68 -7.74 -13.34
CA GLN A 744 -22.52 -6.31 -13.04
C GLN A 744 -21.36 -5.75 -13.85
N ALA A 745 -21.62 -4.80 -14.75
CA ALA A 745 -20.56 -4.03 -15.41
C ALA A 745 -19.80 -3.18 -14.39
N VAL A 746 -18.60 -2.72 -14.73
CA VAL A 746 -17.60 -2.11 -13.82
C VAL A 746 -17.04 -3.13 -12.81
N TRP A 747 -17.90 -3.83 -12.06
CA TRP A 747 -17.47 -4.82 -11.06
C TRP A 747 -16.88 -6.07 -11.71
N HIS A 748 -17.66 -6.81 -12.49
CA HIS A 748 -17.17 -8.08 -13.07
C HIS A 748 -16.18 -7.84 -14.23
N ASP A 749 -16.19 -6.64 -14.82
CA ASP A 749 -15.19 -6.19 -15.81
C ASP A 749 -13.75 -6.15 -15.25
N VAL A 750 -13.57 -6.30 -13.93
CA VAL A 750 -12.27 -6.52 -13.27
C VAL A 750 -11.42 -7.57 -13.99
N VAL A 751 -12.03 -8.65 -14.51
CA VAL A 751 -11.29 -9.77 -15.13
C VAL A 751 -10.63 -9.41 -16.44
N VAL A 752 -11.10 -8.35 -17.11
CA VAL A 752 -10.45 -7.79 -18.31
C VAL A 752 -9.57 -6.59 -17.92
N LEU A 753 -10.12 -5.66 -17.15
CA LEU A 753 -9.51 -4.35 -16.92
C LEU A 753 -8.37 -4.37 -15.89
N THR A 754 -8.43 -5.20 -14.84
CA THR A 754 -7.36 -5.23 -13.84
C THR A 754 -6.10 -5.97 -14.33
N PRO A 755 -6.18 -7.11 -15.04
CA PRO A 755 -5.01 -7.67 -15.73
C PRO A 755 -4.44 -6.73 -16.79
N TRP A 756 -5.28 -5.96 -17.50
CA TRP A 756 -4.84 -4.94 -18.45
C TRP A 756 -4.09 -3.79 -17.75
N ASP A 757 -4.65 -3.22 -16.69
CA ASP A 757 -4.00 -2.15 -15.91
C ASP A 757 -2.69 -2.63 -15.27
N LEU A 758 -2.60 -3.91 -14.85
CA LEU A 758 -1.36 -4.53 -14.36
C LEU A 758 -0.33 -4.74 -15.47
N TYR A 759 -0.74 -5.23 -16.64
CA TYR A 759 0.13 -5.31 -17.82
C TYR A 759 0.69 -3.93 -18.21
N ASN A 760 -0.16 -2.90 -18.32
CA ASN A 760 0.26 -1.52 -18.61
C ASN A 760 1.21 -0.93 -17.54
N SER A 761 1.24 -1.48 -16.33
CA SER A 761 2.07 -0.99 -15.21
C SER A 761 3.38 -1.74 -15.02
N PHE A 762 3.43 -3.02 -15.42
CA PHE A 762 4.53 -3.95 -15.08
C PHE A 762 5.04 -4.80 -16.27
N ASP A 763 4.48 -4.62 -17.47
CA ASP A 763 4.76 -5.36 -18.72
C ASP A 763 4.63 -6.90 -18.61
N ASP A 764 3.84 -7.37 -17.64
CA ASP A 764 3.66 -8.79 -17.38
C ASP A 764 2.67 -9.44 -18.36
N VAL A 765 3.14 -9.88 -19.52
CA VAL A 765 2.33 -10.61 -20.52
C VAL A 765 1.76 -11.93 -19.97
N GLU A 766 2.36 -12.52 -18.94
CA GLU A 766 1.88 -13.77 -18.33
C GLU A 766 0.65 -13.53 -17.43
N ILE A 767 0.42 -12.32 -16.93
CA ILE A 767 -0.86 -12.02 -16.26
C ILE A 767 -2.04 -12.07 -17.24
N LEU A 768 -1.84 -11.56 -18.47
CA LEU A 768 -2.84 -11.64 -19.53
C LEU A 768 -3.11 -13.08 -19.92
N ARG A 769 -2.04 -13.86 -20.15
CA ARG A 769 -2.13 -15.28 -20.55
C ARG A 769 -2.89 -16.13 -19.53
N ARG A 770 -2.58 -15.97 -18.22
CA ARG A 770 -3.23 -16.73 -17.14
C ARG A 770 -4.68 -16.34 -16.89
N GLN A 771 -5.10 -15.13 -17.31
CA GLN A 771 -6.45 -14.61 -17.12
C GLN A 771 -7.33 -14.68 -18.37
N TYR A 772 -6.77 -14.98 -19.54
CA TYR A 772 -7.46 -14.92 -20.83
C TYR A 772 -8.76 -15.76 -20.89
N GLU A 773 -8.80 -16.96 -20.30
CA GLU A 773 -10.03 -17.77 -20.27
C GLU A 773 -11.12 -17.18 -19.34
N SER A 774 -10.72 -16.48 -18.28
CA SER A 774 -11.64 -15.78 -17.37
C SER A 774 -12.23 -14.54 -18.07
N MET A 775 -11.42 -13.83 -18.87
CA MET A 775 -11.85 -12.75 -19.78
C MET A 775 -12.84 -13.23 -20.84
N ARG A 776 -12.50 -14.29 -21.60
CA ARG A 776 -13.38 -14.85 -22.64
C ARG A 776 -14.68 -15.36 -22.02
N GLY A 777 -14.60 -16.10 -20.91
CA GLY A 777 -15.77 -16.57 -20.17
C GLY A 777 -16.73 -15.46 -19.77
N TRP A 778 -16.20 -14.33 -19.28
CA TRP A 778 -17.01 -13.15 -18.96
C TRP A 778 -17.66 -12.53 -20.20
N VAL A 779 -16.87 -12.13 -21.20
CA VAL A 779 -17.36 -11.37 -22.37
C VAL A 779 -18.30 -12.19 -23.27
N ASP A 780 -18.02 -13.48 -23.45
CA ASP A 780 -18.79 -14.37 -24.33
C ASP A 780 -20.06 -14.95 -23.69
N LYS A 781 -20.11 -15.10 -22.36
CA LYS A 781 -21.16 -15.86 -21.66
C LYS A 781 -21.71 -15.17 -20.41
N GLY A 782 -20.86 -14.58 -19.58
CA GLY A 782 -21.28 -13.95 -18.33
C GLY A 782 -22.03 -12.62 -18.50
N VAL A 783 -21.73 -11.85 -19.55
CA VAL A 783 -22.47 -10.63 -19.91
C VAL A 783 -23.83 -10.98 -20.51
N ALA A 784 -24.91 -10.74 -19.76
CA ALA A 784 -26.28 -10.95 -20.20
C ALA A 784 -26.69 -9.98 -21.32
N ARG A 785 -26.98 -10.50 -22.52
CA ARG A 785 -27.24 -9.70 -23.73
C ARG A 785 -28.72 -9.43 -23.98
N GLY A 786 -29.04 -8.19 -24.36
CA GLY A 786 -30.36 -7.78 -24.82
C GLY A 786 -30.61 -8.15 -26.29
N PRO A 787 -31.84 -7.96 -26.80
CA PRO A 787 -32.19 -8.23 -28.20
C PRO A 787 -31.45 -7.36 -29.23
N ASP A 788 -30.83 -6.26 -28.81
CA ASP A 788 -29.96 -5.40 -29.60
C ASP A 788 -28.49 -5.87 -29.65
N GLY A 789 -28.10 -6.83 -28.79
CA GLY A 789 -26.73 -7.35 -28.64
C GLY A 789 -25.86 -6.59 -27.62
N LEU A 790 -26.38 -5.50 -27.06
CA LEU A 790 -25.82 -4.80 -25.90
C LEU A 790 -26.26 -5.52 -24.60
N TRP A 791 -26.17 -4.91 -23.42
CA TRP A 791 -26.71 -5.54 -22.20
C TRP A 791 -28.24 -5.67 -22.26
N ASP A 792 -28.77 -6.70 -21.59
CA ASP A 792 -30.20 -6.79 -21.31
C ASP A 792 -30.63 -5.62 -20.40
N PRO A 793 -31.50 -4.70 -20.86
CA PRO A 793 -31.93 -3.55 -20.07
C PRO A 793 -32.78 -3.92 -18.84
N LEU A 794 -33.17 -5.19 -18.67
CA LEU A 794 -33.79 -5.69 -17.44
C LEU A 794 -32.76 -6.16 -16.39
N THR A 795 -31.48 -6.26 -16.75
CA THR A 795 -30.41 -6.57 -15.79
C THR A 795 -30.14 -5.35 -14.91
N ARG A 796 -30.51 -5.43 -13.63
CA ARG A 796 -30.15 -4.39 -12.64
C ARG A 796 -28.64 -4.23 -12.59
N GLN A 797 -28.16 -3.00 -12.75
CA GLN A 797 -26.76 -2.60 -12.58
C GLN A 797 -26.57 -1.81 -11.27
N LEU A 798 -25.39 -1.90 -10.67
CA LEU A 798 -24.92 -0.95 -9.65
C LEU A 798 -24.61 0.43 -10.26
N GLY A 799 -24.15 0.44 -11.52
CA GLY A 799 -23.96 1.66 -12.32
C GLY A 799 -22.91 2.61 -11.75
N ASP A 800 -23.18 3.91 -11.82
CA ASP A 800 -22.32 4.94 -11.25
C ASP A 800 -22.55 5.10 -9.73
N TRP A 801 -22.21 4.02 -9.01
CA TRP A 801 -22.45 3.86 -7.57
C TRP A 801 -21.90 5.03 -6.74
N LEU A 802 -22.69 5.51 -5.77
CA LEU A 802 -22.38 6.66 -4.93
C LEU A 802 -22.20 8.00 -5.70
N ASP A 803 -22.90 8.17 -6.83
CA ASP A 803 -23.22 9.51 -7.38
C ASP A 803 -23.72 10.44 -6.22
N PRO A 804 -23.12 11.63 -6.01
CA PRO A 804 -23.54 12.58 -4.98
C PRO A 804 -25.01 13.04 -5.02
N ALA A 805 -25.76 12.71 -6.08
CA ALA A 805 -27.19 12.94 -6.19
C ALA A 805 -28.08 11.71 -5.87
N ALA A 806 -27.50 10.53 -5.64
CA ALA A 806 -28.23 9.32 -5.26
C ALA A 806 -28.78 9.42 -3.82
N PRO A 807 -29.92 8.76 -3.50
CA PRO A 807 -30.40 8.66 -2.12
C PRO A 807 -29.40 7.86 -1.25
N PRO A 808 -29.12 8.27 0.01
CA PRO A 808 -28.17 7.55 0.87
C PRO A 808 -28.50 6.08 1.13
N ASP A 809 -29.79 5.71 1.11
CA ASP A 809 -30.27 4.34 1.28
C ASP A 809 -30.37 3.56 -0.05
N GLU A 810 -30.22 4.22 -1.20
CA GLU A 810 -30.27 3.64 -2.54
C GLU A 810 -29.09 4.08 -3.44
N PRO A 811 -27.81 3.85 -3.05
CA PRO A 811 -26.64 4.41 -3.72
C PRO A 811 -26.36 3.92 -5.16
N SER A 812 -27.15 2.99 -5.72
CA SER A 812 -27.15 2.69 -7.17
C SER A 812 -28.04 3.64 -7.99
N MET A 813 -28.91 4.41 -7.35
CA MET A 813 -29.89 5.29 -8.00
C MET A 813 -29.29 6.68 -8.30
N GLY A 814 -28.16 6.68 -9.00
CA GLY A 814 -27.55 7.90 -9.55
C GLY A 814 -28.33 8.48 -10.72
N ARG A 815 -27.83 9.60 -11.28
CA ARG A 815 -28.42 10.29 -12.44
C ARG A 815 -28.03 9.67 -13.78
N THR A 816 -26.93 8.94 -13.80
CA THR A 816 -26.47 8.22 -15.00
C THR A 816 -27.17 6.88 -15.04
N ASP A 817 -27.80 6.54 -16.17
CA ASP A 817 -28.46 5.24 -16.32
C ASP A 817 -27.46 4.08 -16.18
N GLY A 818 -27.81 3.08 -15.39
CA GLY A 818 -26.94 1.94 -15.10
C GLY A 818 -26.69 1.07 -16.33
N VAL A 819 -27.66 0.96 -17.24
CA VAL A 819 -27.52 0.19 -18.49
C VAL A 819 -26.65 0.96 -19.50
N LEU A 820 -26.76 2.29 -19.58
CA LEU A 820 -25.83 3.14 -20.34
C LEU A 820 -24.38 2.95 -19.88
N VAL A 821 -24.13 2.96 -18.56
CA VAL A 821 -22.79 2.65 -18.02
C VAL A 821 -22.33 1.25 -18.45
N ALA A 822 -23.21 0.26 -18.33
CA ALA A 822 -22.89 -1.13 -18.68
C ALA A 822 -22.60 -1.33 -20.17
N ASP A 823 -23.38 -0.72 -21.06
CA ASP A 823 -23.19 -0.77 -22.51
C ASP A 823 -21.90 -0.07 -22.95
N ALA A 824 -21.53 1.04 -22.28
CA ALA A 824 -20.25 1.70 -22.51
C ALA A 824 -19.05 0.86 -22.05
N TYR A 825 -19.13 0.26 -20.85
CA TYR A 825 -18.10 -0.64 -20.34
C TYR A 825 -17.97 -1.90 -21.20
N LEU A 826 -19.07 -2.45 -21.73
CA LEU A 826 -19.09 -3.57 -22.67
C LEU A 826 -18.28 -3.29 -23.95
N VAL A 827 -18.48 -2.12 -24.58
CA VAL A 827 -17.67 -1.71 -25.74
C VAL A 827 -16.19 -1.64 -25.36
N HIS A 828 -15.88 -1.07 -24.19
CA HIS A 828 -14.51 -0.93 -23.71
C HIS A 828 -13.83 -2.29 -23.44
N VAL A 829 -14.46 -3.20 -22.69
CA VAL A 829 -13.84 -4.51 -22.38
C VAL A 829 -13.70 -5.39 -23.62
N THR A 830 -14.62 -5.30 -24.59
CA THR A 830 -14.51 -6.06 -25.85
C THR A 830 -13.34 -5.51 -26.70
N SER A 831 -13.15 -4.19 -26.75
CA SER A 831 -12.01 -3.54 -27.42
C SER A 831 -10.66 -3.79 -26.71
N THR A 832 -10.67 -3.87 -25.38
CA THR A 832 -9.49 -4.26 -24.58
C THR A 832 -9.14 -5.74 -24.78
N LEU A 833 -10.14 -6.63 -24.82
CA LEU A 833 -9.92 -8.06 -25.08
C LEU A 833 -9.35 -8.31 -26.48
N ALA A 834 -9.76 -7.54 -27.50
CA ALA A 834 -9.15 -7.58 -28.83
C ALA A 834 -7.65 -7.21 -28.80
N GLN A 835 -7.26 -6.19 -28.03
CA GLN A 835 -5.84 -5.81 -27.85
C GLN A 835 -5.05 -6.89 -27.09
N ILE A 836 -5.64 -7.50 -26.06
CA ILE A 836 -5.04 -8.62 -25.31
C ILE A 836 -4.85 -9.84 -26.23
N SER A 837 -5.84 -10.15 -27.08
CA SER A 837 -5.77 -11.22 -28.08
C SER A 837 -4.60 -11.00 -29.05
N ALA A 838 -4.32 -9.76 -29.43
CA ALA A 838 -3.19 -9.42 -30.31
C ALA A 838 -1.83 -9.62 -29.62
N ILE A 839 -1.70 -9.21 -28.35
CA ILE A 839 -0.48 -9.39 -27.55
C ILE A 839 -0.19 -10.88 -27.29
N LEU A 840 -1.23 -11.69 -27.10
CA LEU A 840 -1.12 -13.12 -26.84
C LEU A 840 -0.96 -13.98 -28.12
N GLY A 841 -1.17 -13.41 -29.31
CA GLY A 841 -1.02 -14.12 -30.59
C GLY A 841 -2.24 -14.94 -31.02
N HIS A 842 -3.45 -14.45 -30.73
CA HIS A 842 -4.74 -15.09 -31.04
C HIS A 842 -5.47 -14.36 -32.19
N PRO A 843 -5.10 -14.58 -33.47
CA PRO A 843 -5.58 -13.76 -34.59
C PRO A 843 -7.08 -13.90 -34.88
N GLU A 844 -7.67 -15.09 -34.66
CA GLU A 844 -9.11 -15.32 -34.85
C GLU A 844 -9.93 -14.52 -33.83
N GLU A 845 -9.50 -14.50 -32.56
CA GLU A 845 -10.09 -13.63 -31.54
C GLU A 845 -9.81 -12.14 -31.76
N VAL A 846 -8.66 -11.75 -32.33
CA VAL A 846 -8.42 -10.35 -32.73
C VAL A 846 -9.45 -9.91 -33.76
N GLU A 847 -9.67 -10.67 -34.83
CA GLU A 847 -10.67 -10.35 -35.84
C GLU A 847 -12.07 -10.30 -35.22
N ARG A 848 -12.45 -11.35 -34.47
CA ARG A 848 -13.76 -11.45 -33.83
C ARG A 848 -14.03 -10.28 -32.88
N TYR A 849 -13.18 -10.07 -31.87
CA TYR A 849 -13.42 -9.03 -30.86
C TYR A 849 -13.25 -7.61 -31.41
N SER A 850 -12.44 -7.39 -32.46
CA SER A 850 -12.42 -6.10 -33.15
C SER A 850 -13.74 -5.82 -33.88
N ASN A 851 -14.27 -6.80 -34.60
CA ASN A 851 -15.56 -6.69 -35.29
C ASN A 851 -16.73 -6.52 -34.30
N ASP A 852 -16.75 -7.29 -33.22
CA ASP A 852 -17.74 -7.14 -32.15
C ASP A 852 -17.63 -5.77 -31.47
N ALA A 853 -16.43 -5.27 -31.16
CA ALA A 853 -16.24 -3.94 -30.57
C ALA A 853 -16.73 -2.81 -31.50
N ILE A 854 -16.46 -2.88 -32.80
CA ILE A 854 -16.96 -1.91 -33.80
C ILE A 854 -18.49 -1.93 -33.85
N LYS A 855 -19.10 -3.12 -33.91
CA LYS A 855 -20.55 -3.32 -33.92
C LYS A 855 -21.21 -2.79 -32.65
N LEU A 856 -20.67 -3.14 -31.48
CA LEU A 856 -21.18 -2.69 -30.17
C LEU A 856 -21.03 -1.17 -30.01
N LYS A 857 -19.93 -0.57 -30.48
CA LYS A 857 -19.76 0.89 -30.53
C LYS A 857 -20.85 1.55 -31.38
N GLY A 858 -21.13 1.03 -32.58
CA GLY A 858 -22.20 1.54 -33.45
C GLY A 858 -23.60 1.44 -32.83
N LEU A 859 -23.87 0.33 -32.12
CA LEU A 859 -25.11 0.15 -31.37
C LEU A 859 -25.22 1.14 -30.21
N PHE A 860 -24.15 1.31 -29.42
CA PHE A 860 -24.08 2.29 -28.33
C PHE A 860 -24.32 3.72 -28.84
N GLN A 861 -23.67 4.10 -29.93
CA GLN A 861 -23.83 5.40 -30.58
C GLN A 861 -25.31 5.65 -30.95
N ASN A 862 -25.93 4.73 -31.68
CA ASN A 862 -27.33 4.85 -32.08
C ASN A 862 -28.32 4.86 -30.90
N LYS A 863 -27.99 4.18 -29.80
CA LYS A 863 -28.84 4.06 -28.60
C LYS A 863 -28.71 5.27 -27.64
N TYR A 864 -27.53 5.89 -27.56
CA TYR A 864 -27.23 6.88 -26.51
C TYR A 864 -26.63 8.21 -26.97
N ILE A 865 -26.05 8.31 -28.18
CA ILE A 865 -25.35 9.52 -28.65
C ILE A 865 -26.21 10.23 -29.72
N THR A 866 -26.61 11.47 -29.42
CA THR A 866 -27.26 12.35 -30.40
C THR A 866 -26.30 12.73 -31.54
N PRO A 867 -26.79 13.14 -32.74
CA PRO A 867 -25.90 13.53 -33.85
C PRO A 867 -24.88 14.63 -33.52
N LEU A 868 -25.16 15.47 -32.50
CA LEU A 868 -24.28 16.51 -31.98
C LEU A 868 -23.18 15.98 -31.03
N GLY A 869 -23.29 14.75 -30.53
CA GLY A 869 -22.36 14.15 -29.56
C GLY A 869 -22.82 14.14 -28.10
N LEU A 870 -23.99 14.71 -27.79
CA LEU A 870 -24.57 14.72 -26.45
C LEU A 870 -25.19 13.35 -26.10
N LEU A 871 -25.07 12.95 -24.83
CA LEU A 871 -25.49 11.64 -24.31
C LEU A 871 -26.88 11.71 -23.66
N VAL A 872 -27.68 10.63 -23.76
CA VAL A 872 -29.07 10.57 -23.25
C VAL A 872 -29.22 10.98 -21.76
N SER A 873 -28.34 10.55 -20.86
CA SER A 873 -28.40 10.97 -19.44
C SER A 873 -27.82 12.37 -19.18
N ASP A 874 -27.02 12.93 -20.10
CA ASP A 874 -26.39 14.25 -20.01
C ASP A 874 -25.74 14.59 -18.65
N THR A 875 -25.11 13.58 -18.02
CA THR A 875 -24.37 13.69 -16.75
C THR A 875 -22.87 13.88 -16.98
N GLN A 876 -22.14 14.27 -15.93
CA GLN A 876 -20.67 14.30 -15.97
C GLN A 876 -20.13 12.90 -16.32
N THR A 877 -20.58 11.85 -15.62
CA THR A 877 -20.16 10.47 -15.86
C THR A 877 -20.45 9.98 -17.28
N ALA A 878 -21.66 10.19 -17.83
CA ALA A 878 -21.99 9.73 -19.18
C ALA A 878 -21.04 10.34 -20.24
N LEU A 879 -20.66 11.61 -20.06
CA LEU A 879 -19.76 12.31 -20.95
C LEU A 879 -18.29 11.91 -20.73
N SER A 880 -17.82 11.81 -19.48
CA SER A 880 -16.47 11.30 -19.16
C SER A 880 -16.27 9.88 -19.70
N ILE A 881 -17.22 8.97 -19.50
CA ILE A 881 -17.18 7.61 -20.04
C ILE A 881 -17.11 7.63 -21.58
N ALA A 882 -18.01 8.37 -22.24
CA ALA A 882 -18.04 8.41 -23.70
C ALA A 882 -16.76 9.00 -24.33
N LEU A 883 -16.13 9.98 -23.66
CA LEU A 883 -14.87 10.58 -24.07
C LEU A 883 -13.68 9.65 -23.80
N ALA A 884 -13.55 9.13 -22.58
CA ALA A 884 -12.42 8.31 -22.16
C ALA A 884 -12.37 6.95 -22.89
N PHE A 885 -13.51 6.34 -23.17
CA PHE A 885 -13.60 5.11 -23.97
C PHE A 885 -13.71 5.36 -25.49
N ASN A 886 -13.58 6.63 -25.92
CA ASN A 886 -13.63 7.03 -27.33
C ASN A 886 -14.87 6.47 -28.07
N LEU A 887 -16.07 6.68 -27.51
CA LEU A 887 -17.33 6.13 -28.02
C LEU A 887 -18.00 7.00 -29.10
N HIS A 888 -17.61 8.27 -29.23
CA HIS A 888 -18.05 9.13 -30.32
C HIS A 888 -17.63 8.61 -31.70
N GLU A 889 -18.40 8.96 -32.73
CA GLU A 889 -18.12 8.57 -34.11
C GLU A 889 -17.15 9.56 -34.76
N GLN A 890 -17.42 10.86 -34.58
CA GLN A 890 -16.72 11.95 -35.23
C GLN A 890 -16.01 12.85 -34.20
N PRO A 891 -14.79 13.37 -34.46
CA PRO A 891 -14.09 14.25 -33.53
C PRO A 891 -14.89 15.51 -33.11
N SER A 892 -15.77 16.01 -34.00
CA SER A 892 -16.69 17.12 -33.70
C SER A 892 -17.70 16.79 -32.59
N GLN A 893 -18.20 15.55 -32.53
CA GLN A 893 -19.09 15.07 -31.47
C GLN A 893 -18.35 15.00 -30.13
N ALA A 894 -17.11 14.50 -30.12
CA ALA A 894 -16.26 14.47 -28.93
C ALA A 894 -15.98 15.89 -28.40
N THR A 895 -15.65 16.85 -29.28
CA THR A 895 -15.48 18.26 -28.89
C THR A 895 -16.76 18.84 -28.26
N ALA A 896 -17.93 18.63 -28.88
CA ALA A 896 -19.20 19.11 -28.32
C ALA A 896 -19.56 18.45 -26.99
N ALA A 897 -19.22 17.17 -26.80
CA ALA A 897 -19.36 16.45 -25.53
C ALA A 897 -18.40 16.99 -24.44
N ALA A 898 -17.15 17.29 -24.79
CA ALA A 898 -16.18 17.89 -23.87
C ALA A 898 -16.59 19.32 -23.47
N GLU A 899 -17.12 20.13 -24.40
CA GLU A 899 -17.74 21.41 -24.09
C GLU A 899 -18.95 21.27 -23.17
N ARG A 900 -19.79 20.25 -23.38
CA ARG A 900 -20.94 19.97 -22.50
C ARG A 900 -20.49 19.59 -21.09
N LEU A 901 -19.48 18.72 -20.98
CA LEU A 901 -18.89 18.30 -19.71
C LEU A 901 -18.30 19.51 -18.96
N SER A 902 -17.49 20.34 -19.65
CA SER A 902 -16.96 21.59 -19.09
C SER A 902 -18.07 22.53 -18.60
N ARG A 903 -19.18 22.62 -19.34
CA ARG A 903 -20.37 23.38 -18.94
C ARG A 903 -21.04 22.79 -17.68
N LEU A 904 -21.20 21.48 -17.60
CA LEU A 904 -21.77 20.80 -16.42
C LEU A 904 -20.90 20.97 -15.17
N VAL A 905 -19.57 20.86 -15.29
CA VAL A 905 -18.63 21.12 -14.19
C VAL A 905 -18.70 22.56 -13.71
N ARG A 906 -18.80 23.53 -14.63
CA ARG A 906 -19.03 24.95 -14.28
C ARG A 906 -20.39 25.15 -13.60
N THR A 907 -21.45 24.48 -14.07
CA THR A 907 -22.80 24.54 -13.47
C THR A 907 -22.86 23.87 -12.09
N SER A 908 -22.12 22.79 -11.83
CA SER A 908 -21.98 22.19 -10.49
C SER A 908 -21.14 23.04 -9.52
N LYS A 909 -20.55 24.14 -10.01
CA LYS A 909 -19.58 25.01 -9.31
C LYS A 909 -18.29 24.27 -8.97
N PHE A 910 -17.75 23.52 -9.94
CA PHE A 910 -16.54 22.71 -9.83
C PHE A 910 -16.61 21.64 -8.73
N ARG A 911 -17.82 21.11 -8.50
CA ARG A 911 -18.05 20.00 -7.57
C ARG A 911 -18.20 18.71 -8.36
N ILE A 912 -17.59 17.64 -7.82
CA ILE A 912 -17.78 16.26 -8.26
C ILE A 912 -19.27 15.97 -8.32
N SER A 913 -19.74 15.37 -9.41
CA SER A 913 -21.11 14.92 -9.63
C SER A 913 -21.10 13.61 -10.41
N THR A 914 -20.25 12.71 -9.94
CA THR A 914 -19.89 11.40 -10.50
C THR A 914 -19.74 10.42 -9.34
N GLY A 915 -20.17 9.18 -9.54
CA GLY A 915 -19.92 8.06 -8.63
C GLY A 915 -18.63 7.31 -8.97
N PHE A 916 -18.57 6.03 -8.64
CA PHE A 916 -17.39 5.17 -8.83
C PHE A 916 -16.97 5.03 -10.29
N ALA A 917 -17.93 4.92 -11.22
CA ALA A 917 -17.65 4.67 -12.63
C ALA A 917 -17.14 5.94 -13.34
N GLY A 918 -17.64 7.11 -12.94
CA GLY A 918 -17.25 8.40 -13.53
C GLY A 918 -16.04 9.08 -12.90
N THR A 919 -15.80 8.92 -11.58
CA THR A 919 -14.78 9.73 -10.86
C THR A 919 -13.33 9.43 -11.28
N ARG A 920 -13.07 8.31 -11.97
CA ARG A 920 -11.73 7.95 -12.48
C ARG A 920 -11.40 8.51 -13.89
N LEU A 921 -12.32 9.25 -14.53
CA LEU A 921 -12.33 9.54 -15.98
C LEU A 921 -12.42 11.05 -16.33
#